data_AF-A0A1B6Q660-F1
#
_entry.id   AF-A0A1B6Q660-F1
#
_cell.length_a   1.000
_cell.length_b   1.000
_cell.length_c   1.000
_cell.angle_alpha   90.00
_cell.angle_beta   90.00
_cell.angle_gamma   90.00
#
_symmetry.space_group_name_H-M   'P 1'
#
loop_
_entity.id
_entity.type
_entity.pdbx_description
1 polymer ?
#
loop_
_entity_poly.entity_id
_entity_poly.type
_entity_poly.pdbx_seq_one_letter_code
_entity_poly.pdbx_strand_id
1 'polypeptide(L)'
;MARNAVDKATSIDAQLRLLAPQKLSDDDKLVEYDALLLDRFLDILQDLHGEDIRETVQECYELAAEYENKLDPKMLDEIGNVLTSLDPGDSIVITKSFSHMLILANLAEEVQIAYRRRIKLKKGDFVDENSATTESDIEETLKRLMHQLKKSPLEVLDALKNQTVDLVLTAHPTQSVRRSLLQKHGRIRNCLTQLYAKDITPDEKQELDEALQREIQAAFRTDEIRRAPPTPQDEMRAGMSYFHETIWKGVPKFLRRVDTALKNIGINERLPYNAPIIQFSSWMGGDRDGNPRVTPEVTRDVCLLARMMAANLYNAQIEDLMFELSMWRCSDELRVKVDELQCSSKKDRTKHYIEFWKQVPPSEPYRVILSDVRDKLYNTRERARHLLASGFSEIPEEATFTDVEQFLEPLELCYRSLCACGDQSIADGSLLDFLRQVSTFGLSLVRLDIRQESDRHTDVMDAITEYLGIGSYRKWTEEKRQEWLLSELNGKRPLFGPDLPKSDEIADVLDTFHVLAELPSDSFGAYVISMATAPSDVLAVELLQRECHVKKPLRVVPLFEKLADLEAAPAALARLFSVEWYRNRINGKQEVMIGYSDSGKDAGRFSAAWQLYKAQEELINVAKMYGVKLTMFHGRGGTVGRGGGPTHLAILSQPPETIHGSLRVTVQGEVIEQSFGEEHLCFRTLQRFTAATLEHGMHPPISPKPEWRALMDEMAIVATKEYRSIVFEEPRFVEYFRLATPEMEYGRMNIGSRPSKRKPSAGIESLRAIPWIFAWTQTRFHLPVWLGFGAAFKHVLDKDIRNLQTLQEMYNQWPFFRVTIDLVEMVFAKGDPGIAALYDKLLVSEDLWSFGKRLRANYEETKQLLLQVAGHKDLLEGDPYLKQRLRIRDSYITALNVCQAYTLKRIRDPGFQVNPGPHLSKDVMDIGKPASELVKLNTTSEYAPGLEDTLILTMKGIAAGMQNTG
;
A
#
# COMPACT_ATOMS: atom_id res chain seq x y z
N MET A 1 -40.52 -16.27 -32.26
CA MET A 1 -39.04 -16.17 -32.26
C MET A 1 -38.50 -15.26 -33.37
N ALA A 2 -39.11 -14.10 -33.65
CA ALA A 2 -38.51 -13.10 -34.56
C ALA A 2 -38.92 -11.64 -34.25
N ARG A 3 -39.50 -11.39 -33.05
CA ARG A 3 -39.92 -10.05 -32.59
C ARG A 3 -39.27 -9.59 -31.28
N ASN A 4 -38.43 -10.42 -30.64
CA ASN A 4 -37.74 -10.09 -29.39
C ASN A 4 -36.23 -9.87 -29.54
N ALA A 5 -35.70 -9.91 -30.77
CA ALA A 5 -34.26 -9.69 -31.02
C ALA A 5 -33.88 -8.21 -31.21
N VAL A 6 -34.88 -7.31 -31.33
CA VAL A 6 -34.64 -5.88 -31.63
C VAL A 6 -34.64 -5.01 -30.37
N ASP A 7 -35.22 -5.48 -29.25
CA ASP A 7 -35.28 -4.72 -27.98
C ASP A 7 -34.21 -5.12 -26.95
N LYS A 8 -33.37 -6.13 -27.22
CA LYS A 8 -32.30 -6.60 -26.31
C LYS A 8 -30.97 -5.84 -26.44
N ALA A 9 -30.85 -4.92 -27.40
CA ALA A 9 -29.64 -4.12 -27.59
C ALA A 9 -29.72 -2.78 -26.85
N THR A 10 -29.95 -2.79 -25.54
CA THR A 10 -29.49 -1.65 -24.74
C THR A 10 -27.97 -1.70 -24.75
N SER A 11 -27.32 -0.77 -25.46
CA SER A 11 -25.87 -0.61 -25.41
C SER A 11 -25.39 -0.53 -23.96
N ILE A 12 -24.23 -1.12 -23.64
CA ILE A 12 -23.60 -1.06 -22.31
C ILE A 12 -23.48 0.38 -21.80
N ASP A 13 -23.25 1.34 -22.72
CA ASP A 13 -23.30 2.77 -22.45
C ASP A 13 -24.64 3.20 -21.84
N ALA A 14 -25.77 2.69 -22.32
CA ALA A 14 -27.09 3.01 -21.78
C ALA A 14 -27.26 2.50 -20.34
N GLN A 15 -26.78 1.29 -20.03
CA GLN A 15 -26.83 0.72 -18.67
C GLN A 15 -25.92 1.48 -17.70
N LEU A 16 -24.70 1.80 -18.12
CA LEU A 16 -23.78 2.63 -17.34
C LEU A 16 -24.34 4.04 -17.09
N ARG A 17 -25.04 4.62 -18.07
CA ARG A 17 -25.74 5.91 -17.90
C ARG A 17 -26.93 5.83 -16.96
N LEU A 18 -27.56 4.67 -16.77
CA LEU A 18 -28.57 4.52 -15.72
C LEU A 18 -27.93 4.54 -14.33
N LEU A 19 -26.74 3.97 -14.19
CA LEU A 19 -25.97 3.98 -12.93
C LEU A 19 -25.38 5.36 -12.62
N ALA A 20 -24.88 6.05 -13.64
CA ALA A 20 -24.25 7.38 -13.55
C ALA A 20 -24.85 8.36 -14.59
N PRO A 21 -26.08 8.87 -14.36
CA PRO A 21 -26.82 9.64 -15.35
C PRO A 21 -26.31 11.07 -15.55
N GLN A 22 -25.59 11.62 -14.58
CA GLN A 22 -25.11 13.00 -14.61
C GLN A 22 -23.60 13.02 -14.83
N LYS A 23 -23.16 13.85 -15.80
CA LYS A 23 -21.75 14.22 -15.92
C LYS A 23 -21.36 15.12 -14.74
N LEU A 24 -20.25 14.80 -14.08
CA LEU A 24 -19.78 15.58 -12.93
C LEU A 24 -18.91 16.78 -13.32
N SER A 25 -18.33 16.74 -14.53
CA SER A 25 -17.58 17.84 -15.14
C SER A 25 -17.74 17.84 -16.66
N ASP A 26 -17.44 18.96 -17.32
CA ASP A 26 -17.56 19.08 -18.79
C ASP A 26 -16.66 18.06 -19.54
N ASP A 27 -15.55 17.67 -18.91
CA ASP A 27 -14.57 16.71 -19.38
C ASP A 27 -14.75 15.30 -18.76
N ASP A 28 -15.90 15.04 -18.12
CA ASP A 28 -16.25 13.71 -17.64
C ASP A 28 -16.59 12.79 -18.81
N LYS A 29 -15.73 11.78 -18.99
CA LYS A 29 -15.79 10.74 -20.00
C LYS A 29 -15.69 9.35 -19.38
N LEU A 30 -15.86 9.21 -18.06
CA LEU A 30 -15.66 7.93 -17.38
C LEU A 30 -16.56 6.84 -17.95
N VAL A 31 -17.84 7.14 -18.14
CA VAL A 31 -18.81 6.22 -18.75
C VAL A 31 -18.45 5.89 -20.20
N GLU A 32 -17.95 6.88 -20.96
CA GLU A 32 -17.54 6.69 -22.36
C GLU A 32 -16.32 5.78 -22.47
N TYR A 33 -15.36 5.95 -21.57
CA TYR A 33 -14.16 5.12 -21.48
C TYR A 33 -14.49 3.68 -21.08
N ASP A 34 -15.31 3.50 -20.05
CA ASP A 34 -15.70 2.17 -19.58
C ASP A 34 -16.49 1.43 -20.66
N ALA A 35 -17.50 2.09 -21.26
CA ALA A 35 -18.28 1.50 -22.35
C ALA A 35 -17.41 1.06 -23.53
N LEU A 36 -16.45 1.88 -23.97
CA LEU A 36 -15.53 1.51 -25.05
C LEU A 36 -14.70 0.27 -24.70
N LEU A 37 -14.14 0.21 -23.48
CA LEU A 37 -13.32 -0.92 -23.06
C LEU A 37 -14.15 -2.21 -22.94
N LEU A 38 -15.39 -2.11 -22.45
CA LEU A 38 -16.31 -3.23 -22.36
C LEU A 38 -16.73 -3.75 -23.73
N ASP A 39 -17.11 -2.85 -24.64
CA ASP A 39 -17.51 -3.23 -25.99
C ASP A 39 -16.37 -4.00 -26.68
N ARG A 40 -15.13 -3.47 -26.62
CA ARG A 40 -13.95 -4.15 -27.17
C ARG A 40 -13.64 -5.47 -26.49
N PHE A 41 -13.82 -5.55 -25.17
CA PHE A 41 -13.60 -6.79 -24.44
C PHE A 41 -14.63 -7.87 -24.80
N LEU A 42 -15.90 -7.52 -24.96
CA LEU A 42 -16.94 -8.48 -25.36
C LEU A 42 -16.77 -8.98 -26.79
N ASP A 43 -16.31 -8.12 -27.71
CA ASP A 43 -15.97 -8.54 -29.07
C ASP A 43 -14.81 -9.57 -29.04
N ILE A 44 -13.76 -9.30 -28.26
CA ILE A 44 -12.64 -10.25 -28.04
C ILE A 44 -13.14 -11.56 -27.40
N LEU A 45 -14.06 -11.48 -26.44
CA LEU A 45 -14.61 -12.64 -25.76
C LEU A 45 -15.41 -13.52 -26.73
N GLN A 46 -16.19 -12.90 -27.61
CA GLN A 46 -16.93 -13.59 -28.66
C GLN A 46 -15.98 -14.28 -29.66
N ASP A 47 -14.92 -13.60 -30.09
CA ASP A 47 -13.95 -14.16 -31.03
C ASP A 47 -13.20 -15.37 -30.45
N LEU A 48 -12.95 -15.38 -29.14
CA LEU A 48 -12.20 -16.43 -28.46
C LEU A 48 -13.08 -17.61 -28.02
N HIS A 49 -14.26 -17.35 -27.46
CA HIS A 49 -15.08 -18.35 -26.77
C HIS A 49 -16.48 -18.54 -27.37
N GLY A 50 -16.85 -17.75 -28.37
CA GLY A 50 -18.15 -17.82 -29.05
C GLY A 50 -19.21 -16.89 -28.48
N GLU A 51 -20.29 -16.73 -29.24
CA GLU A 51 -21.42 -15.84 -28.93
C GLU A 51 -22.16 -16.22 -27.63
N ASP A 52 -22.32 -17.53 -27.35
CA ASP A 52 -23.05 -18.00 -26.17
C ASP A 52 -22.41 -17.54 -24.84
N ILE A 53 -21.06 -17.56 -24.76
CA ILE A 53 -20.32 -17.05 -23.58
C ILE A 53 -20.41 -15.53 -23.48
N ARG A 54 -20.31 -14.82 -24.62
CA ARG A 54 -20.49 -13.36 -24.67
C ARG A 54 -21.86 -12.98 -24.12
N GLU A 55 -22.93 -13.60 -24.62
CA GLU A 55 -24.30 -13.33 -24.19
C GLU A 55 -24.49 -13.62 -22.69
N THR A 56 -23.92 -14.71 -22.18
CA THR A 56 -24.02 -15.07 -20.76
C THR A 56 -23.31 -14.07 -19.86
N VAL A 57 -22.11 -13.61 -20.23
CA VAL A 57 -21.37 -12.57 -19.49
C VAL A 57 -22.15 -11.27 -19.53
N GLN A 58 -22.68 -10.89 -20.69
CA GLN A 58 -23.50 -9.70 -20.84
C GLN A 58 -24.73 -9.80 -19.95
N GLU A 59 -25.56 -10.85 -20.05
CA GLU A 59 -26.76 -11.05 -19.22
C GLU A 59 -26.47 -10.93 -17.72
N CYS A 60 -25.40 -11.58 -17.23
CA CYS A 60 -24.99 -11.47 -15.83
C CYS A 60 -24.63 -10.03 -15.44
N TYR A 61 -23.99 -9.27 -16.33
CA TYR A 61 -23.68 -7.87 -16.12
C TYR A 61 -24.96 -7.00 -16.09
N GLU A 62 -25.90 -7.23 -17.00
CA GLU A 62 -27.17 -6.48 -17.05
C GLU A 62 -28.01 -6.70 -15.78
N LEU A 63 -28.12 -7.95 -15.33
CA LEU A 63 -28.81 -8.31 -14.09
C LEU A 63 -28.15 -7.67 -12.86
N ALA A 64 -26.80 -7.65 -12.82
CA ALA A 64 -26.08 -7.00 -11.74
C ALA A 64 -26.29 -5.48 -11.76
N ALA A 65 -26.22 -4.84 -12.92
CA ALA A 65 -26.48 -3.41 -13.06
C ALA A 65 -27.95 -3.04 -12.73
N GLU A 66 -28.91 -3.92 -13.03
CA GLU A 66 -30.30 -3.74 -12.63
C GLU A 66 -30.48 -3.88 -11.12
N TYR A 67 -29.78 -4.83 -10.50
CA TYR A 67 -29.71 -4.95 -9.04
C TYR A 67 -29.18 -3.68 -8.39
N GLU A 68 -28.08 -3.09 -8.87
CA GLU A 68 -27.53 -1.84 -8.29
C GLU A 68 -28.48 -0.65 -8.38
N ASN A 69 -29.43 -0.68 -9.33
CA ASN A 69 -30.45 0.36 -9.47
C ASN A 69 -31.69 0.13 -8.60
N LYS A 70 -32.15 -1.12 -8.46
CA LYS A 70 -33.42 -1.45 -7.78
C LYS A 70 -33.26 -2.06 -6.39
N LEU A 71 -32.09 -2.63 -6.10
CA LEU A 71 -31.76 -3.42 -4.92
C LEU A 71 -32.77 -4.56 -4.66
N ASP A 72 -33.29 -5.19 -5.72
CA ASP A 72 -34.21 -6.33 -5.62
C ASP A 72 -33.42 -7.65 -5.51
N PRO A 73 -33.46 -8.37 -4.37
CA PRO A 73 -32.71 -9.60 -4.18
C PRO A 73 -33.04 -10.72 -5.18
N LYS A 74 -34.18 -10.66 -5.87
CA LYS A 74 -34.52 -11.63 -6.92
C LYS A 74 -33.50 -11.67 -8.05
N MET A 75 -32.93 -10.52 -8.41
CA MET A 75 -31.91 -10.43 -9.44
C MET A 75 -30.63 -11.20 -9.03
N LEU A 76 -30.28 -11.19 -7.73
CA LEU A 76 -29.16 -11.98 -7.23
C LEU A 76 -29.42 -13.49 -7.32
N ASP A 77 -30.67 -13.92 -7.06
CA ASP A 77 -31.07 -15.31 -7.22
C ASP A 77 -31.07 -15.72 -8.72
N GLU A 78 -31.47 -14.83 -9.63
CA GLU A 78 -31.42 -15.04 -11.09
C GLU A 78 -29.98 -15.20 -11.60
N ILE A 79 -29.06 -14.30 -11.21
CA ILE A 79 -27.62 -14.44 -11.50
C ILE A 79 -27.10 -15.77 -10.94
N GLY A 80 -27.51 -16.13 -9.73
CA GLY A 80 -27.16 -17.41 -9.09
C GLY A 80 -27.60 -18.62 -9.90
N ASN A 81 -28.81 -18.60 -10.46
CA ASN A 81 -29.33 -19.68 -11.30
C ASN A 81 -28.53 -19.82 -12.60
N VAL A 82 -28.19 -18.71 -13.25
CA VAL A 82 -27.32 -18.71 -14.44
C VAL A 82 -25.95 -19.32 -14.08
N LEU A 83 -25.29 -18.79 -13.05
CA LEU A 83 -23.93 -19.21 -12.67
C LEU A 83 -23.84 -20.66 -12.17
N THR A 84 -24.87 -21.16 -11.48
CA THR A 84 -24.91 -22.56 -11.05
C THR A 84 -25.16 -23.51 -12.22
N SER A 85 -25.86 -23.07 -13.27
CA SER A 85 -26.06 -23.91 -14.46
C SER A 85 -24.78 -24.16 -15.28
N LEU A 86 -23.68 -23.47 -14.99
CA LEU A 86 -22.42 -23.59 -15.73
C LEU A 86 -21.58 -24.78 -15.29
N ASP A 87 -20.89 -25.41 -16.25
CA ASP A 87 -19.81 -26.35 -15.93
C ASP A 87 -18.56 -25.61 -15.39
N PRO A 88 -17.58 -26.33 -14.80
CA PRO A 88 -16.41 -25.69 -14.21
C PRO A 88 -15.56 -24.86 -15.19
N GLY A 89 -15.46 -25.28 -16.45
CA GLY A 89 -14.69 -24.54 -17.46
C GLY A 89 -15.32 -23.18 -17.76
N ASP A 90 -16.63 -23.17 -18.02
CA ASP A 90 -17.38 -21.93 -18.25
C ASP A 90 -17.40 -21.03 -17.01
N SER A 91 -17.48 -21.63 -15.81
CA SER A 91 -17.42 -20.89 -14.54
C SER A 91 -16.11 -20.10 -14.40
N ILE A 92 -14.97 -20.69 -14.78
CA ILE A 92 -13.67 -20.00 -14.77
C ILE A 92 -13.65 -18.87 -15.78
N VAL A 93 -14.10 -19.12 -17.02
CA VAL A 93 -14.11 -18.11 -18.09
C VAL A 93 -14.95 -16.91 -17.69
N ILE A 94 -16.18 -17.13 -17.21
CA ILE A 94 -17.09 -16.06 -16.81
C ILE A 94 -16.53 -15.26 -15.63
N THR A 95 -15.99 -15.94 -14.61
CA THR A 95 -15.39 -15.27 -13.45
C THR A 95 -14.17 -14.44 -13.86
N LYS A 96 -13.33 -14.99 -14.73
CA LYS A 96 -12.15 -14.31 -15.26
C LYS A 96 -12.56 -13.09 -16.09
N SER A 97 -13.63 -13.19 -16.89
CA SER A 97 -14.17 -12.06 -17.65
C SER A 97 -14.59 -10.92 -16.75
N PHE A 98 -15.37 -11.18 -15.68
CA PHE A 98 -15.75 -10.14 -14.72
C PHE A 98 -14.56 -9.52 -13.98
N SER A 99 -13.58 -10.32 -13.58
CA SER A 99 -12.33 -9.82 -12.99
C SER A 99 -11.59 -8.87 -13.95
N HIS A 100 -11.49 -9.25 -15.23
CA HIS A 100 -10.80 -8.46 -16.24
C HIS A 100 -11.57 -7.19 -16.61
N MET A 101 -12.89 -7.25 -16.75
CA MET A 101 -13.75 -6.07 -16.97
C MET A 101 -13.58 -5.05 -15.82
N LEU A 102 -13.52 -5.52 -14.58
CA LEU A 102 -13.27 -4.65 -13.42
C LEU A 102 -11.87 -4.01 -13.43
N ILE A 103 -10.84 -4.73 -13.90
CA ILE A 103 -9.50 -4.15 -14.11
C ILE A 103 -9.57 -3.04 -15.18
N LEU A 104 -10.25 -3.28 -16.30
CA LEU A 104 -10.44 -2.28 -17.35
C LEU A 104 -11.18 -1.03 -16.84
N ALA A 105 -12.24 -1.20 -16.04
CA ALA A 105 -12.94 -0.10 -15.38
C ALA A 105 -12.02 0.71 -14.47
N ASN A 106 -11.15 0.06 -13.69
CA ASN A 106 -10.14 0.74 -12.88
C ASN A 106 -9.15 1.54 -13.74
N LEU A 107 -8.73 1.03 -14.91
CA LEU A 107 -7.84 1.77 -15.83
C LEU A 107 -8.54 2.99 -16.44
N ALA A 108 -9.82 2.87 -16.78
CA ALA A 108 -10.64 4.00 -17.24
C ALA A 108 -10.74 5.10 -16.16
N GLU A 109 -10.93 4.71 -14.90
CA GLU A 109 -10.91 5.65 -13.78
C GLU A 109 -9.58 6.36 -13.62
N GLU A 110 -8.46 5.63 -13.70
CA GLU A 110 -7.12 6.22 -13.59
C GLU A 110 -6.89 7.27 -14.67
N VAL A 111 -7.25 6.97 -15.92
CA VAL A 111 -7.17 7.92 -17.04
C VAL A 111 -8.08 9.13 -16.79
N GLN A 112 -9.33 8.92 -16.37
CA GLN A 112 -10.23 10.03 -16.07
C GLN A 112 -9.66 10.93 -14.97
N ILE A 113 -9.09 10.37 -13.89
CA ILE A 113 -8.52 11.16 -12.80
C ILE A 113 -7.26 11.90 -13.27
N ALA A 114 -6.37 11.23 -13.99
CA ALA A 114 -5.10 11.78 -14.48
C ALA A 114 -5.29 13.02 -15.38
N TYR A 115 -6.31 12.99 -16.25
CA TYR A 115 -6.55 14.04 -17.25
C TYR A 115 -7.70 14.99 -16.92
N ARG A 116 -8.42 14.77 -15.80
CA ARG A 116 -9.44 15.73 -15.35
C ARG A 116 -8.85 17.12 -15.15
N ARG A 117 -9.51 18.12 -15.73
CA ARG A 117 -9.19 19.53 -15.56
C ARG A 117 -9.49 19.96 -14.13
N ARG A 118 -8.52 20.61 -13.50
CA ARG A 118 -8.74 21.27 -12.20
C ARG A 118 -9.65 22.48 -12.38
N ILE A 119 -10.82 22.46 -11.76
CA ILE A 119 -11.73 23.59 -11.67
C ILE A 119 -11.42 24.32 -10.35
N LYS A 120 -11.13 25.62 -10.41
CA LYS A 120 -10.69 26.42 -9.24
C LYS A 120 -11.81 26.81 -8.26
N LEU A 121 -12.99 26.20 -8.38
CA LEU A 121 -14.10 26.46 -7.45
C LEU A 121 -13.83 25.70 -6.14
N LYS A 122 -13.22 26.40 -5.19
CA LYS A 122 -12.89 25.92 -3.84
C LYS A 122 -13.78 26.61 -2.81
N LYS A 123 -14.14 25.93 -1.72
CA LYS A 123 -14.89 26.53 -0.60
C LYS A 123 -14.03 27.52 0.20
N GLY A 124 -12.71 27.33 0.18
CA GLY A 124 -11.73 28.14 0.90
C GLY A 124 -11.48 27.66 2.33
N ASP A 125 -11.85 26.43 2.66
CA ASP A 125 -11.66 25.81 3.98
C ASP A 125 -10.88 24.49 3.88
N PHE A 126 -10.65 23.81 5.00
CA PHE A 126 -9.89 22.56 5.03
C PHE A 126 -10.60 21.38 4.33
N VAL A 127 -11.91 21.49 4.07
CA VAL A 127 -12.68 20.41 3.42
C VAL A 127 -12.27 20.26 1.95
N ASP A 128 -11.76 21.33 1.33
CA ASP A 128 -11.18 21.28 -0.02
C ASP A 128 -10.03 20.26 -0.11
N GLU A 129 -9.31 20.01 0.98
CA GLU A 129 -8.17 19.09 1.02
C GLU A 129 -8.60 17.61 1.13
N ASN A 130 -9.90 17.31 1.14
CA ASN A 130 -10.41 15.94 1.24
C ASN A 130 -10.53 15.21 -0.11
N SER A 131 -10.54 15.96 -1.22
CA SER A 131 -10.69 15.42 -2.57
C SER A 131 -9.65 15.96 -3.53
N ALA A 132 -9.13 15.11 -4.41
CA ALA A 132 -8.11 15.50 -5.39
C ALA A 132 -8.57 16.54 -6.40
N THR A 133 -9.89 16.76 -6.54
CA THR A 133 -10.45 17.80 -7.41
C THR A 133 -10.30 19.20 -6.83
N THR A 134 -10.25 19.32 -5.50
CA THR A 134 -10.21 20.58 -4.76
C THR A 134 -8.91 20.77 -3.98
N GLU A 135 -8.13 19.69 -3.77
CA GLU A 135 -6.88 19.72 -3.01
C GLU A 135 -5.90 20.77 -3.54
N SER A 136 -5.18 21.40 -2.62
CA SER A 136 -4.16 22.38 -2.94
C SER A 136 -2.93 21.70 -3.54
N ASP A 137 -2.44 22.24 -4.65
CA ASP A 137 -1.09 21.87 -5.09
C ASP A 137 -0.01 22.49 -4.20
N ILE A 138 1.25 22.14 -4.46
CA ILE A 138 2.37 22.64 -3.66
C ILE A 138 2.45 24.17 -3.72
N GLU A 139 2.23 24.80 -4.87
CA GLU A 139 2.33 26.26 -5.01
C GLU A 139 1.18 26.98 -4.30
N GLU A 140 -0.05 26.47 -4.41
CA GLU A 140 -1.21 26.95 -3.66
C GLU A 140 -0.97 26.85 -2.15
N THR A 141 -0.36 25.74 -1.69
CA THR A 141 0.03 25.54 -0.30
C THR A 141 1.06 26.58 0.15
N LEU A 142 2.14 26.79 -0.63
CA LEU A 142 3.16 27.79 -0.31
C LEU A 142 2.56 29.21 -0.25
N LYS A 143 1.69 29.55 -1.20
CA LYS A 143 0.96 30.83 -1.23
C LYS A 143 0.05 31.00 -0.02
N ARG A 144 -0.65 29.95 0.41
CA ARG A 144 -1.47 29.97 1.64
C ARG A 144 -0.62 30.25 2.87
N LEU A 145 0.51 29.54 3.04
CA LEU A 145 1.44 29.76 4.15
C LEU A 145 1.95 31.21 4.20
N MET A 146 2.25 31.81 3.06
CA MET A 146 2.75 33.19 3.00
C MET A 146 1.66 34.25 3.16
N HIS A 147 0.58 34.16 2.39
CA HIS A 147 -0.41 35.22 2.32
C HIS A 147 -1.38 35.20 3.48
N GLN A 148 -1.81 34.00 3.92
CA GLN A 148 -2.79 33.84 4.99
C GLN A 148 -2.10 33.70 6.36
N LEU A 149 -1.06 32.88 6.45
CA LEU A 149 -0.38 32.61 7.73
C LEU A 149 0.88 33.46 7.99
N LYS A 150 1.22 34.36 7.06
CA LYS A 150 2.32 35.33 7.17
C LYS A 150 3.69 34.69 7.45
N LYS A 151 3.91 33.45 6.99
CA LYS A 151 5.22 32.79 7.02
C LYS A 151 6.15 33.44 6.00
N SER A 152 7.42 33.62 6.34
CA SER A 152 8.42 34.14 5.42
C SER A 152 8.85 33.06 4.40
N PRO A 153 9.29 33.45 3.18
CA PRO A 153 9.81 32.49 2.21
C PRO A 153 10.99 31.65 2.75
N LEU A 154 11.85 32.25 3.58
CA LEU A 154 13.01 31.56 4.15
C LEU A 154 12.62 30.49 5.18
N GLU A 155 11.61 30.76 6.01
CA GLU A 155 11.07 29.74 6.94
C GLU A 155 10.47 28.55 6.17
N VAL A 156 9.76 28.82 5.07
CA VAL A 156 9.21 27.78 4.18
C VAL A 156 10.33 26.94 3.56
N LEU A 157 11.39 27.58 3.07
CA LEU A 157 12.54 26.89 2.50
C LEU A 157 13.25 26.01 3.53
N ASP A 158 13.48 26.54 4.75
CA ASP A 158 14.15 25.81 5.81
C ASP A 158 13.34 24.60 6.29
N ALA A 159 12.02 24.75 6.43
CA ALA A 159 11.16 23.62 6.75
C ALA A 159 11.18 22.55 5.65
N LEU A 160 11.15 22.94 4.37
CA LEU A 160 11.27 22.00 3.25
C LEU A 160 12.63 21.29 3.22
N LYS A 161 13.74 21.99 3.53
CA LYS A 161 15.08 21.38 3.62
C LYS A 161 15.17 20.31 4.70
N ASN A 162 14.44 20.50 5.80
CA ASN A 162 14.43 19.60 6.96
C ASN A 162 13.27 18.59 6.94
N GLN A 163 12.43 18.62 5.89
CA GLN A 163 11.29 17.74 5.75
C GLN A 163 11.69 16.39 5.12
N THR A 164 11.07 15.31 5.60
CA THR A 164 11.13 13.98 5.00
C THR A 164 9.76 13.31 5.06
N VAL A 165 9.32 12.81 3.90
CA VAL A 165 8.21 11.87 3.76
C VAL A 165 8.81 10.51 3.39
N ASP A 166 8.66 9.51 4.25
CA ASP A 166 9.09 8.13 4.00
C ASP A 166 7.88 7.22 3.74
N LEU A 167 7.79 6.70 2.51
CA LEU A 167 6.68 5.88 2.02
C LEU A 167 7.09 4.40 2.07
N VAL A 168 6.45 3.64 2.97
CA VAL A 168 6.80 2.24 3.25
C VAL A 168 5.92 1.30 2.43
N LEU A 169 6.49 0.66 1.40
CA LEU A 169 5.76 -0.25 0.52
C LEU A 169 5.56 -1.63 1.15
N THR A 170 4.32 -2.14 1.09
CA THR A 170 3.93 -3.46 1.59
C THR A 170 3.48 -4.40 0.48
N ALA A 171 3.56 -5.71 0.73
CA ALA A 171 3.05 -6.71 -0.20
C ALA A 171 1.53 -6.57 -0.38
N HIS A 172 1.05 -6.86 -1.59
CA HIS A 172 -0.39 -6.89 -1.86
C HIS A 172 -1.02 -8.13 -1.21
N PRO A 173 -2.15 -8.01 -0.50
CA PRO A 173 -2.77 -9.13 0.23
C PRO A 173 -3.37 -10.25 -0.65
N THR A 174 -3.51 -10.01 -1.96
CA THR A 174 -4.20 -10.91 -2.89
C THR A 174 -3.58 -11.01 -4.28
N GLN A 175 -2.87 -9.98 -4.74
CA GLN A 175 -2.36 -9.91 -6.11
C GLN A 175 -0.95 -9.33 -6.17
N SER A 176 0.06 -10.17 -6.38
CA SER A 176 1.36 -9.69 -6.89
C SER A 176 1.24 -9.50 -8.41
N VAL A 177 0.78 -8.32 -8.86
CA VAL A 177 0.70 -8.00 -10.29
C VAL A 177 2.11 -8.07 -10.89
N ARG A 178 2.28 -8.87 -11.95
CA ARG A 178 3.58 -8.99 -12.63
C ARG A 178 3.85 -7.70 -13.40
N ARG A 179 5.12 -7.30 -13.50
CA ARG A 179 5.57 -6.18 -14.34
C ARG A 179 4.99 -6.23 -15.76
N SER A 180 4.90 -7.42 -16.34
CA SER A 180 4.34 -7.63 -17.68
C SER A 180 2.87 -7.20 -17.84
N LEU A 181 2.07 -7.29 -16.76
CA LEU A 181 0.70 -6.80 -16.72
C LEU A 181 0.65 -5.29 -16.50
N LEU A 182 1.47 -4.74 -15.59
CA LEU A 182 1.58 -3.29 -15.40
C LEU A 182 1.91 -2.55 -16.71
N GLN A 183 2.81 -3.10 -17.52
CA GLN A 183 3.14 -2.54 -18.82
C GLN A 183 1.99 -2.63 -19.83
N LYS A 184 1.19 -3.71 -19.79
CA LYS A 184 -0.02 -3.84 -20.62
C LYS A 184 -1.06 -2.81 -20.20
N HIS A 185 -1.29 -2.66 -18.90
CA HIS A 185 -2.19 -1.65 -18.34
C HIS A 185 -1.75 -0.24 -18.75
N GLY A 186 -0.45 0.07 -18.66
CA GLY A 186 0.11 1.33 -19.16
C GLY A 186 -0.16 1.57 -20.64
N ARG A 187 0.00 0.55 -21.50
CA ARG A 187 -0.31 0.67 -22.94
C ARG A 187 -1.80 0.86 -23.20
N ILE A 188 -2.68 0.17 -22.46
CA ILE A 188 -4.14 0.37 -22.53
C ILE A 188 -4.51 1.82 -22.16
N ARG A 189 -3.98 2.34 -21.05
CA ARG A 189 -4.18 3.74 -20.63
C ARG A 189 -3.69 4.72 -21.71
N ASN A 190 -2.51 4.48 -22.28
CA ASN A 190 -1.98 5.32 -23.34
C ASN A 190 -2.88 5.33 -24.59
N CYS A 191 -3.34 4.16 -25.06
CA CYS A 191 -4.25 4.09 -26.19
C CYS A 191 -5.55 4.85 -25.91
N LEU A 192 -6.13 4.69 -24.72
CA LEU A 192 -7.35 5.37 -24.32
C LEU A 192 -7.19 6.90 -24.31
N THR A 193 -6.07 7.41 -23.81
CA THR A 193 -5.79 8.85 -23.84
C THR A 193 -5.63 9.41 -25.24
N GLN A 194 -4.96 8.67 -26.14
CA GLN A 194 -4.68 9.11 -27.50
C GLN A 194 -5.94 9.06 -28.37
N LEU A 195 -6.80 8.04 -28.20
CA LEU A 195 -8.07 7.90 -28.93
C LEU A 195 -9.03 9.09 -28.74
N TYR A 196 -8.94 9.77 -27.60
CA TYR A 196 -9.78 10.93 -27.27
C TYR A 196 -9.03 12.26 -27.38
N ALA A 197 -7.87 12.28 -28.04
CA ALA A 197 -7.19 13.51 -28.43
C ALA A 197 -8.09 14.34 -29.39
N LYS A 198 -7.97 15.66 -29.34
CA LYS A 198 -8.87 16.58 -30.07
C LYS A 198 -8.71 16.51 -31.59
N ASP A 199 -7.48 16.33 -32.07
CA ASP A 199 -7.11 16.47 -33.48
C ASP A 199 -6.58 15.14 -34.05
N ILE A 200 -7.21 14.02 -33.69
CA ILE A 200 -6.84 12.68 -34.18
C ILE A 200 -7.41 12.43 -35.58
N THR A 201 -6.57 11.93 -36.49
CA THR A 201 -7.02 11.53 -37.84
C THR A 201 -7.80 10.21 -37.81
N PRO A 202 -8.66 9.93 -38.82
CA PRO A 202 -9.37 8.65 -38.88
C PRO A 202 -8.44 7.43 -38.90
N ASP A 203 -7.31 7.52 -39.62
CA ASP A 203 -6.33 6.44 -39.74
C ASP A 203 -5.63 6.19 -38.40
N GLU A 204 -5.15 7.25 -37.73
CA GLU A 204 -4.56 7.13 -36.38
C GLU A 204 -5.55 6.56 -35.37
N LYS A 205 -6.84 6.94 -35.46
CA LYS A 205 -7.88 6.41 -34.58
C LYS A 205 -8.09 4.91 -34.81
N GLN A 206 -8.09 4.48 -36.07
CA GLN A 206 -8.20 3.05 -36.40
C GLN A 206 -6.99 2.27 -35.88
N GLU A 207 -5.77 2.75 -36.13
CA GLU A 207 -4.53 2.11 -35.65
C GLU A 207 -4.49 2.01 -34.11
N LEU A 208 -4.95 3.05 -33.41
CA LEU A 208 -5.03 3.04 -31.95
C LEU A 208 -6.13 2.12 -31.41
N ASP A 209 -7.26 1.99 -32.10
CA ASP A 209 -8.32 1.05 -31.72
C ASP A 209 -7.85 -0.40 -31.90
N GLU A 210 -7.14 -0.70 -32.99
CA GLU A 210 -6.50 -2.00 -33.22
C GLU A 210 -5.42 -2.29 -32.16
N ALA A 211 -4.61 -1.29 -31.78
CA ALA A 211 -3.64 -1.42 -30.71
C ALA A 211 -4.30 -1.68 -29.35
N LEU A 212 -5.40 -0.97 -29.04
CA LEU A 212 -6.18 -1.17 -27.82
C LEU A 212 -6.74 -2.60 -27.74
N GLN A 213 -7.37 -3.08 -28.81
CA GLN A 213 -7.90 -4.46 -28.88
C GLN A 213 -6.81 -5.49 -28.63
N ARG A 214 -5.65 -5.32 -29.28
CA ARG A 214 -4.49 -6.22 -29.12
C ARG A 214 -3.96 -6.24 -27.69
N GLU A 215 -3.88 -5.10 -27.01
CA GLU A 215 -3.41 -5.04 -25.63
C GLU A 215 -4.44 -5.62 -24.64
N ILE A 216 -5.74 -5.38 -24.84
CA ILE A 216 -6.82 -6.00 -24.05
C ILE A 216 -6.77 -7.53 -24.19
N GLN A 217 -6.67 -8.04 -25.41
CA GLN A 217 -6.58 -9.47 -25.66
C GLN A 217 -5.29 -10.07 -25.05
N ALA A 218 -4.17 -9.36 -25.14
CA ALA A 218 -2.91 -9.80 -24.54
C ALA A 218 -2.97 -9.83 -23.01
N ALA A 219 -3.68 -8.90 -22.37
CA ALA A 219 -3.92 -8.92 -20.93
C ALA A 219 -4.83 -10.11 -20.56
N PHE A 220 -5.96 -10.28 -21.24
CA PHE A 220 -6.92 -11.35 -20.97
C PHE A 220 -6.34 -12.76 -21.13
N ARG A 221 -5.50 -12.98 -22.17
CA ARG A 221 -4.85 -14.28 -22.40
C ARG A 221 -3.65 -14.53 -21.48
N THR A 222 -3.17 -13.52 -20.74
CA THR A 222 -2.11 -13.71 -19.74
C THR A 222 -2.72 -14.31 -18.47
N ASP A 223 -2.11 -15.37 -17.92
CA ASP A 223 -2.64 -16.04 -16.73
C ASP A 223 -2.46 -15.17 -15.46
N GLU A 224 -3.59 -14.76 -14.87
CA GLU A 224 -3.67 -13.98 -13.63
C GLU A 224 -3.54 -14.87 -12.37
N ILE A 225 -3.82 -16.16 -12.51
CA ILE A 225 -3.73 -17.11 -11.41
C ILE A 225 -2.27 -17.56 -11.28
N ARG A 226 -1.67 -17.23 -10.13
CA ARG A 226 -0.40 -17.84 -9.74
C ARG A 226 -0.70 -19.22 -9.17
N ARG A 227 -0.38 -20.25 -9.95
CA ARG A 227 -0.58 -21.66 -9.57
C ARG A 227 0.35 -22.09 -8.43
N ALA A 228 1.57 -21.55 -8.43
CA ALA A 228 2.48 -21.66 -7.28
C ALA A 228 2.31 -20.45 -6.34
N PRO A 229 2.30 -20.64 -5.01
CA PRO A 229 2.29 -19.53 -4.08
C PRO A 229 3.50 -18.61 -4.33
N PRO A 230 3.32 -17.28 -4.31
CA PRO A 230 4.44 -16.37 -4.50
C PRO A 230 5.47 -16.56 -3.38
N THR A 231 6.75 -16.58 -3.75
CA THR A 231 7.84 -16.47 -2.78
C THR A 231 7.93 -15.03 -2.26
N PRO A 232 8.45 -14.78 -1.04
CA PRO A 232 8.70 -13.42 -0.57
C PRO A 232 9.59 -12.61 -1.52
N GLN A 233 10.56 -13.25 -2.18
CA GLN A 233 11.41 -12.63 -3.20
C GLN A 233 10.58 -12.17 -4.42
N ASP A 234 9.57 -12.94 -4.84
CA ASP A 234 8.66 -12.53 -5.92
C ASP A 234 7.76 -11.37 -5.53
N GLU A 235 7.27 -11.33 -4.29
CA GLU A 235 6.49 -10.19 -3.78
C GLU A 235 7.34 -8.91 -3.83
N MET A 236 8.60 -8.98 -3.37
CA MET A 236 9.53 -7.86 -3.45
C MET A 236 9.75 -7.40 -4.89
N ARG A 237 10.04 -8.33 -5.83
CA ARG A 237 10.23 -8.00 -7.25
C ARG A 237 8.99 -7.39 -7.89
N ALA A 238 7.80 -7.86 -7.52
CA ALA A 238 6.54 -7.28 -7.99
C ALA A 238 6.39 -5.85 -7.49
N GLY A 239 6.58 -5.60 -6.19
CA GLY A 239 6.51 -4.26 -5.60
C GLY A 239 7.53 -3.28 -6.18
N MET A 240 8.74 -3.74 -6.53
CA MET A 240 9.75 -2.89 -7.16
C MET A 240 9.41 -2.48 -8.60
N SER A 241 8.39 -3.08 -9.23
CA SER A 241 8.01 -2.76 -10.61
C SER A 241 7.52 -1.30 -10.74
N TYR A 242 6.88 -0.75 -9.72
CA TYR A 242 6.43 0.65 -9.71
C TYR A 242 7.59 1.66 -9.74
N PHE A 243 8.77 1.30 -9.25
CA PHE A 243 9.96 2.15 -9.39
C PHE A 243 10.36 2.28 -10.84
N HIS A 244 10.47 1.15 -11.54
CA HIS A 244 10.87 1.14 -12.94
C HIS A 244 9.87 1.88 -13.82
N GLU A 245 8.57 1.70 -13.59
CA GLU A 245 7.54 2.22 -14.49
C GLU A 245 7.22 3.71 -14.24
N THR A 246 7.13 4.18 -12.99
CA THR A 246 6.65 5.55 -12.70
C THR A 246 7.48 6.32 -11.66
N ILE A 247 7.81 5.73 -10.50
CA ILE A 247 8.40 6.48 -9.37
C ILE A 247 9.79 7.02 -9.72
N TRP A 248 10.61 6.26 -10.45
CA TRP A 248 11.96 6.65 -10.86
C TRP A 248 11.99 8.00 -11.60
N LYS A 249 11.03 8.21 -12.51
CA LYS A 249 10.88 9.45 -13.28
C LYS A 249 9.99 10.47 -12.55
N GLY A 250 9.05 10.00 -11.73
CA GLY A 250 8.09 10.83 -11.01
C GLY A 250 8.73 11.72 -9.94
N VAL A 251 9.69 11.20 -9.18
CA VAL A 251 10.39 11.94 -8.12
C VAL A 251 11.12 13.19 -8.65
N PRO A 252 12.07 13.09 -9.61
CA PRO A 252 12.77 14.27 -10.10
C PRO A 252 11.82 15.28 -10.75
N LYS A 253 10.81 14.82 -11.50
CA LYS A 253 9.75 15.67 -12.08
C LYS A 253 8.98 16.44 -11.02
N PHE A 254 8.66 15.81 -9.89
CA PHE A 254 8.02 16.46 -8.75
C PHE A 254 8.95 17.46 -8.05
N LEU A 255 10.21 17.10 -7.78
CA LEU A 255 11.17 18.02 -7.13
C LEU A 255 11.44 19.26 -8.01
N ARG A 256 11.41 19.11 -9.34
CA ARG A 256 11.45 20.23 -10.28
C ARG A 256 10.23 21.15 -10.16
N ARG A 257 9.03 20.60 -9.86
CA ARG A 257 7.84 21.41 -9.54
C ARG A 257 8.02 22.19 -8.24
N VAL A 258 8.65 21.59 -7.22
CA VAL A 258 8.98 22.29 -5.97
C VAL A 258 9.89 23.48 -6.26
N ASP A 259 10.93 23.31 -7.09
CA ASP A 259 11.79 24.43 -7.51
C ASP A 259 10.99 25.56 -8.18
N THR A 260 10.05 25.22 -9.07
CA THR A 260 9.18 26.21 -9.72
C THR A 260 8.31 26.94 -8.71
N ALA A 261 7.69 26.22 -7.77
CA ALA A 261 6.85 26.81 -6.72
C ALA A 261 7.64 27.75 -5.81
N LEU A 262 8.87 27.37 -5.43
CA LEU A 262 9.79 28.21 -4.65
C LEU A 262 10.16 29.51 -5.39
N LYS A 263 10.48 29.43 -6.68
CA LYS A 263 10.75 30.63 -7.52
C LYS A 263 9.55 31.56 -7.59
N ASN A 264 8.35 31.01 -7.75
CA ASN A 264 7.11 31.79 -7.86
C ASN A 264 6.76 32.55 -6.56
N ILE A 265 7.34 32.16 -5.42
CA ILE A 265 7.20 32.87 -4.14
C ILE A 265 8.41 33.74 -3.78
N GLY A 266 9.36 33.93 -4.70
CA GLY A 266 10.51 34.82 -4.55
C GLY A 266 11.80 34.16 -4.05
N ILE A 267 11.88 32.83 -4.00
CA ILE A 267 13.10 32.09 -3.66
C ILE A 267 13.82 31.72 -4.96
N ASN A 268 14.93 32.40 -5.24
CA ASN A 268 15.69 32.18 -6.48
C ASN A 268 16.60 30.94 -6.43
N GLU A 269 16.73 30.30 -5.26
CA GLU A 269 17.46 29.06 -5.07
C GLU A 269 16.58 27.85 -5.39
N ARG A 270 17.21 26.80 -5.93
CA ARG A 270 16.57 25.48 -6.01
C ARG A 270 16.64 24.81 -4.66
N LEU A 271 15.77 23.83 -4.45
CA LEU A 271 15.95 22.91 -3.34
C LEU A 271 17.27 22.12 -3.53
N PRO A 272 18.15 22.04 -2.51
CA PRO A 272 19.37 21.24 -2.56
C PRO A 272 19.07 19.82 -3.01
N TYR A 273 19.89 19.27 -3.92
CA TYR A 273 19.66 17.92 -4.47
C TYR A 273 19.74 16.82 -3.41
N ASN A 274 20.47 17.06 -2.33
CA ASN A 274 20.68 16.16 -1.21
C ASN A 274 19.63 16.31 -0.09
N ALA A 275 18.63 17.19 -0.25
CA ALA A 275 17.52 17.29 0.69
C ALA A 275 16.62 16.04 0.61
N PRO A 276 16.44 15.27 1.71
CA PRO A 276 15.72 14.00 1.69
C PRO A 276 14.20 14.21 1.81
N ILE A 277 13.59 14.96 0.88
CA ILE A 277 12.15 15.29 0.93
C ILE A 277 11.30 14.02 0.83
N ILE A 278 11.68 13.09 -0.03
CA ILE A 278 10.98 11.84 -0.25
C ILE A 278 11.98 10.70 -0.07
N GLN A 279 11.57 9.67 0.66
CA GLN A 279 12.29 8.42 0.81
C GLN A 279 11.30 7.27 0.63
N PHE A 280 11.83 6.10 0.28
CA PHE A 280 11.03 4.89 0.17
C PHE A 280 11.63 3.78 1.02
N SER A 281 10.76 3.08 1.72
CA SER A 281 11.11 1.89 2.49
C SER A 281 10.26 0.69 2.03
N SER A 282 10.61 -0.51 2.47
CA SER A 282 9.83 -1.71 2.17
C SER A 282 9.76 -2.67 3.34
N TRP A 283 8.67 -3.42 3.41
CA TRP A 283 8.49 -4.57 4.31
C TRP A 283 8.65 -5.93 3.60
N MET A 284 8.74 -5.93 2.27
CA MET A 284 8.75 -7.16 1.47
C MET A 284 10.08 -7.90 1.63
N GLY A 285 10.07 -8.99 2.41
CA GLY A 285 11.25 -9.78 2.78
C GLY A 285 11.92 -9.38 4.10
N GLY A 286 11.36 -8.41 4.83
CA GLY A 286 11.83 -7.98 6.16
C GLY A 286 10.80 -8.18 7.28
N ASP A 287 9.50 -8.09 6.95
CA ASP A 287 8.41 -8.36 7.88
C ASP A 287 8.16 -9.86 8.04
N ARG A 288 8.64 -10.40 9.17
CA ARG A 288 8.56 -11.82 9.54
C ARG A 288 7.58 -12.11 10.68
N ASP A 289 6.85 -11.10 11.15
CA ASP A 289 5.83 -11.23 12.20
C ASP A 289 4.81 -12.32 11.82
N GLY A 290 4.94 -13.47 12.50
CA GLY A 290 4.36 -14.79 12.23
C GLY A 290 4.19 -15.14 10.75
N ASN A 291 5.20 -14.82 9.94
CA ASN A 291 5.38 -15.38 8.62
C ASN A 291 6.71 -16.15 8.57
N PRO A 292 6.71 -17.46 8.86
CA PRO A 292 7.94 -18.26 8.89
C PRO A 292 8.58 -18.42 7.50
N ARG A 293 7.90 -18.04 6.41
CA ARG A 293 8.50 -18.04 5.07
C ARG A 293 9.50 -16.90 4.86
N VAL A 294 9.50 -15.87 5.71
CA VAL A 294 10.50 -14.79 5.66
C VAL A 294 11.66 -15.18 6.56
N THR A 295 12.58 -15.95 5.99
CA THR A 295 13.78 -16.45 6.67
C THR A 295 14.91 -15.41 6.63
N PRO A 296 16.01 -15.60 7.36
CA PRO A 296 17.20 -14.74 7.25
C PRO A 296 17.77 -14.71 5.81
N GLU A 297 17.76 -15.84 5.10
CA GLU A 297 18.20 -15.92 3.70
C GLU A 297 17.32 -15.08 2.78
N VAL A 298 15.99 -15.14 2.94
CA VAL A 298 15.06 -14.26 2.21
C VAL A 298 15.40 -12.79 2.40
N THR A 299 15.68 -12.36 3.63
CA THR A 299 16.10 -10.98 3.92
C THR A 299 17.39 -10.63 3.19
N ARG A 300 18.37 -11.55 3.14
CA ARG A 300 19.60 -11.33 2.36
C ARG A 300 19.31 -11.18 0.88
N ASP A 301 18.52 -12.09 0.32
CA ASP A 301 18.18 -12.11 -1.10
C ASP A 301 17.51 -10.80 -1.54
N VAL A 302 16.51 -10.33 -0.79
CA VAL A 302 15.78 -9.11 -1.17
C VAL A 302 16.67 -7.86 -1.11
N CYS A 303 17.61 -7.79 -0.16
CA CYS A 303 18.58 -6.69 -0.11
C CYS A 303 19.52 -6.71 -1.32
N LEU A 304 20.02 -7.90 -1.71
CA LEU A 304 20.86 -8.06 -2.89
C LEU A 304 20.09 -7.76 -4.19
N LEU A 305 18.83 -8.20 -4.29
CA LEU A 305 17.94 -7.89 -5.40
C LEU A 305 17.70 -6.38 -5.52
N ALA A 306 17.47 -5.68 -4.41
CA ALA A 306 17.24 -4.24 -4.39
C ALA A 306 18.48 -3.48 -4.91
N ARG A 307 19.67 -3.87 -4.46
CA ARG A 307 20.95 -3.32 -4.96
C ARG A 307 21.18 -3.59 -6.44
N MET A 308 20.86 -4.80 -6.89
CA MET A 308 20.97 -5.17 -8.30
C MET A 308 19.99 -4.35 -9.17
N MET A 309 18.76 -4.13 -8.69
CA MET A 309 17.77 -3.29 -9.38
C MET A 309 18.18 -1.82 -9.43
N ALA A 310 18.70 -1.27 -8.31
CA ALA A 310 19.26 0.08 -8.25
C ALA A 310 20.35 0.27 -9.30
N ALA A 311 21.36 -0.60 -9.29
CA ALA A 311 22.49 -0.55 -10.22
C ALA A 311 22.05 -0.67 -11.68
N ASN A 312 21.01 -1.46 -11.98
CA ASN A 312 20.45 -1.54 -13.34
C ASN A 312 19.80 -0.22 -13.80
N LEU A 313 19.01 0.43 -12.94
CA LEU A 313 18.38 1.71 -13.26
C LEU A 313 19.43 2.82 -13.44
N TYR A 314 20.44 2.86 -12.56
CA TYR A 314 21.56 3.78 -12.70
C TYR A 314 22.37 3.53 -13.97
N ASN A 315 22.63 2.26 -14.32
CA ASN A 315 23.36 1.90 -15.55
C ASN A 315 22.63 2.33 -16.83
N ALA A 316 21.30 2.25 -16.88
CA ALA A 316 20.56 2.75 -18.04
C ALA A 316 20.64 4.28 -18.14
N GLN A 317 20.47 4.98 -17.01
CA GLN A 317 20.43 6.44 -16.97
C GLN A 317 21.81 7.10 -17.17
N ILE A 318 22.89 6.45 -16.73
CA ILE A 318 24.26 6.96 -16.91
C ILE A 318 24.66 6.93 -18.40
N GLU A 319 24.19 5.95 -19.17
CA GLU A 319 24.45 5.87 -20.62
C GLU A 319 23.80 7.05 -21.35
N ASP A 320 22.53 7.36 -21.06
CA ASP A 320 21.85 8.54 -21.60
C ASP A 320 22.60 9.83 -21.22
N LEU A 321 23.04 9.94 -19.96
CA LEU A 321 23.80 11.10 -19.49
C LEU A 321 25.16 11.24 -20.19
N MET A 322 25.83 10.13 -20.51
CA MET A 322 27.04 10.13 -21.34
C MET A 322 26.76 10.68 -22.73
N PHE A 323 25.62 10.37 -23.36
CA PHE A 323 25.27 10.97 -24.66
C PHE A 323 25.11 12.48 -24.57
N GLU A 324 24.37 12.96 -23.57
CA GLU A 324 24.05 14.37 -23.39
C GLU A 324 25.29 15.22 -23.02
N LEU A 325 26.13 14.75 -22.09
CA LEU A 325 27.28 15.52 -21.58
C LEU A 325 28.51 15.42 -22.50
N SER A 326 28.36 15.89 -23.74
CA SER A 326 29.39 15.93 -24.79
C SER A 326 30.37 17.12 -24.71
N MET A 327 30.24 17.96 -23.67
CA MET A 327 31.00 19.19 -23.52
C MET A 327 32.49 18.94 -23.31
N TRP A 328 33.32 19.78 -23.94
CA TRP A 328 34.80 19.72 -23.83
C TRP A 328 35.38 20.70 -22.79
N ARG A 329 34.62 21.75 -22.43
CA ARG A 329 35.01 22.73 -21.41
C ARG A 329 34.74 22.16 -20.03
N CYS A 330 35.75 22.22 -19.16
CA CYS A 330 35.62 21.77 -17.78
C CYS A 330 36.53 22.56 -16.84
N SER A 331 36.29 22.45 -15.54
CA SER A 331 37.18 22.98 -14.52
C SER A 331 38.54 22.27 -14.50
N ASP A 332 39.55 22.94 -13.94
CA ASP A 332 40.89 22.36 -13.75
C ASP A 332 40.83 21.10 -12.89
N GLU A 333 39.95 21.08 -11.89
CA GLU A 333 39.73 19.92 -11.02
C GLU A 333 39.24 18.68 -11.81
N LEU A 334 38.22 18.84 -12.66
CA LEU A 334 37.73 17.74 -13.50
C LEU A 334 38.82 17.28 -14.48
N ARG A 335 39.62 18.22 -15.00
CA ARG A 335 40.71 17.91 -15.94
C ARG A 335 41.76 17.00 -15.30
N VAL A 336 42.21 17.34 -14.09
CA VAL A 336 43.17 16.52 -13.33
C VAL A 336 42.60 15.11 -13.11
N LYS A 337 41.32 15.01 -12.76
CA LYS A 337 40.68 13.70 -12.51
C LYS A 337 40.61 12.82 -13.76
N VAL A 338 40.34 13.42 -14.91
CA VAL A 338 40.33 12.74 -16.21
C VAL A 338 41.73 12.23 -16.57
N ASP A 339 42.76 13.03 -16.34
CA ASP A 339 44.15 12.64 -16.60
C ASP A 339 44.59 11.45 -15.70
N GLU A 340 44.19 11.44 -14.42
CA GLU A 340 44.39 10.31 -13.50
C GLU A 340 43.76 9.01 -14.02
N LEU A 341 42.50 9.06 -14.45
CA LEU A 341 41.76 7.90 -14.94
C LEU A 341 42.39 7.32 -16.22
N GLN A 342 42.92 8.19 -17.09
CA GLN A 342 43.62 7.75 -18.30
C GLN A 342 44.97 7.11 -18.02
N CYS A 343 45.73 7.65 -17.06
CA CYS A 343 46.98 7.06 -16.61
C CYS A 343 46.75 5.67 -15.99
N SER A 344 45.66 5.50 -15.23
CA SER A 344 45.30 4.22 -14.60
C SER A 344 44.74 3.18 -15.59
N SER A 345 44.04 3.60 -16.64
CA SER A 345 43.43 2.72 -17.66
C SER A 345 44.42 2.06 -18.63
N LYS A 346 45.71 2.40 -18.58
CA LYS A 346 46.77 1.72 -19.37
C LYS A 346 47.12 0.30 -18.86
N LYS A 347 46.57 -0.12 -17.72
CA LYS A 347 46.65 -1.51 -17.21
C LYS A 347 45.40 -2.29 -17.64
N ASP A 348 45.63 -3.47 -18.19
CA ASP A 348 44.66 -4.41 -18.76
C ASP A 348 43.41 -4.61 -17.85
N ARG A 349 42.36 -3.82 -18.07
CA ARG A 349 41.04 -4.04 -17.45
C ARG A 349 40.28 -5.01 -18.34
N THR A 350 40.20 -6.27 -17.96
CA THR A 350 39.32 -7.25 -18.63
C THR A 350 37.87 -6.77 -18.48
N LYS A 351 37.29 -6.21 -19.54
CA LYS A 351 35.88 -5.82 -19.58
C LYS A 351 35.03 -7.05 -19.90
N HIS A 352 33.98 -7.28 -19.11
CA HIS A 352 33.10 -8.46 -19.25
C HIS A 352 31.79 -8.17 -20.01
N TYR A 353 31.65 -7.00 -20.64
CA TYR A 353 30.50 -6.60 -21.44
C TYR A 353 30.93 -5.95 -22.76
N ILE A 354 30.04 -5.98 -23.75
CA ILE A 354 30.20 -5.28 -25.03
C ILE A 354 29.91 -3.80 -24.77
N GLU A 355 30.90 -2.92 -24.98
CA GLU A 355 30.67 -1.49 -24.87
C GLU A 355 29.78 -1.00 -26.02
N PHE A 356 28.76 -0.20 -25.69
CA PHE A 356 28.01 0.56 -26.70
C PHE A 356 28.86 1.65 -27.37
N TRP A 357 29.92 2.11 -26.68
CA TRP A 357 30.86 3.14 -27.13
C TRP A 357 32.28 2.59 -27.28
N LYS A 358 32.98 2.99 -28.35
CA LYS A 358 34.45 2.84 -28.47
C LYS A 358 35.16 3.56 -27.31
N GLN A 359 36.48 3.41 -27.20
CA GLN A 359 37.33 4.16 -26.28
C GLN A 359 36.95 5.66 -26.27
N VAL A 360 36.52 6.17 -25.11
CA VAL A 360 36.08 7.56 -24.93
C VAL A 360 37.30 8.49 -25.08
N PRO A 361 37.25 9.50 -25.97
CA PRO A 361 38.39 10.37 -26.19
C PRO A 361 38.63 11.31 -24.99
N PRO A 362 39.90 11.63 -24.67
CA PRO A 362 40.26 12.56 -23.59
C PRO A 362 39.66 13.97 -23.71
N SER A 363 39.29 14.38 -24.92
CA SER A 363 38.65 15.65 -25.21
C SER A 363 37.22 15.76 -24.67
N GLU A 364 36.63 14.65 -24.21
CA GLU A 364 35.28 14.57 -23.65
C GLU A 364 35.34 14.25 -22.14
N PRO A 365 35.75 15.22 -21.30
CA PRO A 365 36.11 14.97 -19.90
C PRO A 365 34.96 14.40 -19.06
N TYR A 366 33.73 14.88 -19.25
CA TYR A 366 32.56 14.36 -18.53
C TYR A 366 32.28 12.90 -18.87
N ARG A 367 32.36 12.52 -20.16
CA ARG A 367 32.16 11.13 -20.60
C ARG A 367 33.22 10.19 -20.05
N VAL A 368 34.47 10.64 -19.89
CA VAL A 368 35.52 9.84 -19.24
C VAL A 368 35.13 9.53 -17.79
N ILE A 369 34.69 10.53 -17.02
CA ILE A 369 34.27 10.35 -15.62
C ILE A 369 33.05 9.42 -15.54
N LEU A 370 32.00 9.70 -16.33
CA LEU A 370 30.78 8.91 -16.33
C LEU A 370 31.03 7.46 -16.82
N SER A 371 32.02 7.24 -17.68
CA SER A 371 32.41 5.88 -18.08
C SER A 371 33.00 5.07 -16.91
N ASP A 372 33.84 5.65 -16.04
CA ASP A 372 34.32 4.96 -14.83
C ASP A 372 33.18 4.68 -13.85
N VAL A 373 32.23 5.61 -13.73
CA VAL A 373 31.02 5.43 -12.93
C VAL A 373 30.18 4.25 -13.43
N ARG A 374 29.91 4.19 -14.75
CA ARG A 374 29.20 3.07 -15.39
C ARG A 374 29.92 1.75 -15.16
N ASP A 375 31.25 1.72 -15.34
CA ASP A 375 32.05 0.51 -15.16
C ASP A 375 31.96 -0.01 -13.69
N LYS A 376 32.01 0.89 -12.70
CA LYS A 376 31.79 0.53 -11.28
C LYS A 376 30.36 0.11 -10.97
N LEU A 377 29.35 0.75 -11.56
CA LEU A 377 27.94 0.35 -11.42
C LEU A 377 27.69 -1.05 -12.00
N TYR A 378 28.31 -1.37 -13.14
CA TYR A 378 28.28 -2.71 -13.72
C TYR A 378 28.87 -3.74 -12.75
N ASN A 379 30.05 -3.48 -12.19
CA ASN A 379 30.67 -4.36 -11.21
C ASN A 379 29.83 -4.51 -9.94
N THR A 380 29.19 -3.42 -9.49
CA THR A 380 28.28 -3.42 -8.34
C THR A 380 27.09 -4.35 -8.59
N ARG A 381 26.50 -4.27 -9.80
CA ARG A 381 25.42 -5.16 -10.23
C ARG A 381 25.86 -6.63 -10.29
N GLU A 382 26.96 -6.92 -10.97
CA GLU A 382 27.45 -8.30 -11.13
C GLU A 382 27.88 -8.90 -9.79
N ARG A 383 28.48 -8.11 -8.89
CA ARG A 383 28.79 -8.56 -7.52
C ARG A 383 27.52 -8.94 -6.78
N ALA A 384 26.47 -8.11 -6.81
CA ALA A 384 25.18 -8.46 -6.19
C ALA A 384 24.57 -9.73 -6.81
N ARG A 385 24.67 -9.90 -8.13
CA ARG A 385 24.20 -11.09 -8.85
C ARG A 385 24.95 -12.36 -8.45
N HIS A 386 26.28 -12.29 -8.34
CA HIS A 386 27.12 -13.40 -7.89
C HIS A 386 26.80 -13.80 -6.44
N LEU A 387 26.71 -12.82 -5.55
CA LEU A 387 26.34 -13.06 -4.14
C LEU A 387 24.95 -13.69 -4.02
N LEU A 388 23.98 -13.25 -4.84
CA LEU A 388 22.64 -13.84 -4.86
C LEU A 388 22.61 -15.27 -5.42
N ALA A 389 23.48 -15.60 -6.38
CA ALA A 389 23.49 -16.90 -7.03
C ALA A 389 24.28 -17.98 -6.28
N SER A 390 25.39 -17.60 -5.63
CA SER A 390 26.33 -18.56 -5.03
C SER A 390 26.87 -18.13 -3.65
N GLY A 391 26.45 -16.99 -3.11
CA GLY A 391 26.97 -16.44 -1.85
C GLY A 391 28.38 -15.86 -1.93
N PHE A 392 29.04 -15.90 -3.09
CA PHE A 392 30.43 -15.48 -3.28
C PHE A 392 30.63 -14.73 -4.61
N SER A 393 31.50 -13.73 -4.63
CA SER A 393 31.88 -13.01 -5.84
C SER A 393 33.39 -12.75 -5.88
N GLU A 394 34.02 -13.05 -7.03
CA GLU A 394 35.41 -12.71 -7.32
C GLU A 394 35.63 -11.21 -7.55
N ILE A 395 34.56 -10.46 -7.83
CA ILE A 395 34.62 -9.01 -8.04
C ILE A 395 34.94 -8.34 -6.71
N PRO A 396 36.08 -7.67 -6.54
CA PRO A 396 36.48 -7.06 -5.27
C PRO A 396 35.58 -5.87 -4.91
N GLU A 397 35.42 -5.56 -3.61
CA GLU A 397 34.57 -4.45 -3.17
C GLU A 397 35.08 -3.09 -3.66
N GLU A 398 36.39 -2.93 -3.79
CA GLU A 398 37.06 -1.72 -4.26
C GLU A 398 36.71 -1.39 -5.73
N ALA A 399 36.25 -2.39 -6.49
CA ALA A 399 35.78 -2.21 -7.87
C ALA A 399 34.29 -1.86 -7.96
N THR A 400 33.60 -1.70 -6.83
CA THR A 400 32.15 -1.43 -6.71
C THR A 400 31.86 -0.16 -5.91
N PHE A 401 30.62 0.30 -5.93
CA PHE A 401 30.15 1.33 -5.00
C PHE A 401 29.65 0.68 -3.71
N THR A 402 30.34 0.99 -2.60
CA THR A 402 30.01 0.46 -1.26
C THR A 402 29.23 1.45 -0.41
N ASP A 403 29.35 2.74 -0.72
CA ASP A 403 28.67 3.84 -0.04
C ASP A 403 28.16 4.86 -1.06
N VAL A 404 27.06 5.55 -0.72
CA VAL A 404 26.42 6.51 -1.62
C VAL A 404 27.31 7.73 -1.91
N GLU A 405 28.17 8.15 -0.96
CA GLU A 405 29.07 9.28 -1.15
C GLU A 405 30.12 8.99 -2.24
N GLN A 406 30.59 7.74 -2.32
CA GLN A 406 31.49 7.31 -3.40
C GLN A 406 30.84 7.44 -4.78
N PHE A 407 29.52 7.27 -4.85
CA PHE A 407 28.76 7.38 -6.08
C PHE A 407 28.39 8.83 -6.41
N LEU A 408 28.08 9.65 -5.40
CA LEU A 408 27.77 11.08 -5.57
C LEU A 408 29.00 11.91 -5.98
N GLU A 409 30.18 11.63 -5.42
CA GLU A 409 31.39 12.44 -5.66
C GLU A 409 31.68 12.74 -7.15
N PRO A 410 31.74 11.74 -8.07
CA PRO A 410 32.01 12.03 -9.49
C PRO A 410 30.86 12.80 -10.17
N LEU A 411 29.62 12.65 -9.70
CA LEU A 411 28.46 13.35 -10.25
C LEU A 411 28.44 14.82 -9.80
N GLU A 412 28.75 15.05 -8.52
CA GLU A 412 28.90 16.39 -7.96
C GLU A 412 30.10 17.13 -8.57
N LEU A 413 31.19 16.41 -8.87
CA LEU A 413 32.34 16.95 -9.60
C LEU A 413 31.93 17.41 -11.01
N CYS A 414 31.14 16.62 -11.73
CA CYS A 414 30.55 17.03 -13.01
C CYS A 414 29.65 18.26 -12.85
N TYR A 415 28.79 18.29 -11.82
CA TYR A 415 27.86 19.40 -11.56
C TYR A 415 28.61 20.70 -11.27
N ARG A 416 29.57 20.69 -10.34
CA ARG A 416 30.38 21.89 -10.00
C ARG A 416 31.24 22.37 -11.17
N SER A 417 31.77 21.45 -11.99
CA SER A 417 32.51 21.80 -13.21
C SER A 417 31.63 22.52 -14.24
N LEU A 418 30.43 22.00 -14.52
CA LEU A 418 29.48 22.65 -15.43
C LEU A 418 29.09 24.05 -14.93
N CYS A 419 28.79 24.19 -13.64
CA CYS A 419 28.51 25.49 -13.04
C CYS A 419 29.69 26.47 -13.18
N ALA A 420 30.92 26.03 -12.91
CA ALA A 420 32.12 26.85 -13.03
C ALA A 420 32.41 27.29 -14.47
N CYS A 421 32.03 26.50 -15.47
CA CYS A 421 32.16 26.84 -16.89
C CYS A 421 31.01 27.70 -17.45
N GLY A 422 30.02 28.09 -16.63
CA GLY A 422 28.85 28.85 -17.07
C GLY A 422 27.71 28.00 -17.64
N ASP A 423 27.80 26.68 -17.55
CA ASP A 423 26.86 25.69 -18.11
C ASP A 423 25.85 25.20 -17.04
N GLN A 424 25.48 26.04 -16.06
CA GLN A 424 24.56 25.66 -14.99
C GLN A 424 23.18 25.22 -15.51
N SER A 425 22.71 25.79 -16.62
CA SER A 425 21.45 25.38 -17.25
C SER A 425 21.46 23.92 -17.69
N ILE A 426 22.62 23.41 -18.12
CA ILE A 426 22.83 21.99 -18.48
C ILE A 426 22.92 21.15 -17.20
N ALA A 427 23.66 21.62 -16.20
CA ALA A 427 23.79 20.94 -14.90
C ALA A 427 22.42 20.72 -14.23
N ASP A 428 21.53 21.72 -14.32
CA ASP A 428 20.16 21.71 -13.79
C ASP A 428 19.17 20.84 -14.61
N GLY A 429 19.63 20.23 -15.70
CA GLY A 429 18.86 19.29 -16.54
C GLY A 429 18.88 17.87 -15.97
N SER A 430 19.29 16.91 -16.80
CA SER A 430 19.33 15.47 -16.48
C SER A 430 20.31 15.13 -15.36
N LEU A 431 21.42 15.86 -15.22
CA LEU A 431 22.39 15.63 -14.14
C LEU A 431 21.80 15.93 -12.76
N LEU A 432 21.04 17.03 -12.62
CA LEU A 432 20.34 17.35 -11.37
C LEU A 432 19.26 16.31 -11.05
N ASP A 433 18.53 15.84 -12.05
CA ASP A 433 17.55 14.76 -11.87
C ASP A 433 18.24 13.48 -11.37
N PHE A 434 19.42 13.16 -11.91
CA PHE A 434 20.22 12.02 -11.49
C PHE A 434 20.75 12.16 -10.05
N LEU A 435 21.28 13.32 -9.67
CA LEU A 435 21.71 13.60 -8.28
C LEU A 435 20.56 13.43 -7.28
N ARG A 436 19.36 13.91 -7.65
CA ARG A 436 18.14 13.74 -6.84
C ARG A 436 17.71 12.28 -6.73
N GLN A 437 17.83 11.50 -7.81
CA GLN A 437 17.57 10.06 -7.79
C GLN A 437 18.55 9.32 -6.88
N VAL A 438 19.85 9.63 -6.93
CA VAL A 438 20.85 9.03 -6.03
C VAL A 438 20.56 9.38 -4.57
N SER A 439 20.23 10.64 -4.28
CA SER A 439 19.89 11.10 -2.92
C SER A 439 18.58 10.49 -2.39
N THR A 440 17.62 10.19 -3.27
CA THR A 440 16.32 9.61 -2.90
C THR A 440 16.39 8.10 -2.70
N PHE A 441 17.03 7.39 -3.64
CA PHE A 441 16.98 5.94 -3.75
C PHE A 441 18.23 5.24 -3.21
N GLY A 442 19.36 5.95 -3.09
CA GLY A 442 20.64 5.40 -2.68
C GLY A 442 21.06 4.18 -3.50
N LEU A 443 21.88 3.31 -2.92
CA LEU A 443 22.34 2.09 -3.60
C LEU A 443 21.36 0.91 -3.50
N SER A 444 20.21 1.08 -2.85
CA SER A 444 19.27 -0.03 -2.54
C SER A 444 17.84 0.20 -3.05
N LEU A 445 17.53 1.30 -3.74
CA LEU A 445 16.17 1.78 -4.08
C LEU A 445 15.27 2.09 -2.89
N VAL A 446 15.12 1.12 -2.00
CA VAL A 446 14.33 1.17 -0.77
C VAL A 446 15.17 0.69 0.41
N ARG A 447 14.88 1.22 1.59
CA ARG A 447 15.39 0.67 2.85
C ARG A 447 14.47 -0.42 3.36
N LEU A 448 15.01 -1.57 3.75
CA LEU A 448 14.22 -2.69 4.27
C LEU A 448 14.00 -2.53 5.79
N ASP A 449 12.75 -2.48 6.23
CA ASP A 449 12.43 -2.62 7.65
C ASP A 449 12.41 -4.10 8.04
N ILE A 450 12.94 -4.40 9.22
CA ILE A 450 12.83 -5.72 9.85
C ILE A 450 11.72 -5.65 10.89
N ARG A 451 10.78 -6.59 10.88
CA ARG A 451 9.69 -6.63 11.89
C ARG A 451 9.53 -8.01 12.49
N GLN A 452 9.56 -8.10 13.82
CA GLN A 452 9.35 -9.34 14.58
C GLN A 452 8.51 -9.05 15.84
N GLU A 453 7.78 -10.05 16.36
CA GLU A 453 6.98 -9.88 17.58
C GLU A 453 7.81 -9.98 18.87
N SER A 454 7.45 -9.18 19.89
CA SER A 454 8.15 -9.06 21.18
C SER A 454 8.37 -10.39 21.92
N ASP A 455 7.38 -11.30 21.86
CA ASP A 455 7.46 -12.61 22.51
C ASP A 455 8.63 -13.46 21.99
N ARG A 456 8.97 -13.34 20.70
CA ARG A 456 10.11 -14.06 20.10
C ARG A 456 11.45 -13.56 20.63
N HIS A 457 11.57 -12.28 20.95
CA HIS A 457 12.76 -11.74 21.63
C HIS A 457 12.81 -12.21 23.08
N THR A 458 11.66 -12.26 23.74
CA THR A 458 11.54 -12.79 25.10
C THR A 458 11.96 -14.27 25.17
N ASP A 459 11.61 -15.10 24.17
CA ASP A 459 12.05 -16.50 24.08
C ASP A 459 13.57 -16.63 23.99
N VAL A 460 14.22 -15.79 23.18
CA VAL A 460 15.69 -15.78 23.08
C VAL A 460 16.33 -15.37 24.41
N MET A 461 15.81 -14.32 25.05
CA MET A 461 16.31 -13.88 26.36
C MET A 461 16.09 -14.95 27.44
N ASP A 462 14.95 -15.63 27.45
CA ASP A 462 14.64 -16.70 28.38
C ASP A 462 15.62 -17.87 28.21
N ALA A 463 15.83 -18.33 26.97
CA ALA A 463 16.80 -19.39 26.67
C ALA A 463 18.23 -19.02 27.11
N ILE A 464 18.67 -17.78 26.89
CA ILE A 464 19.97 -17.29 27.36
C ILE A 464 20.04 -17.33 28.89
N THR A 465 19.04 -16.77 29.59
CA THR A 465 19.04 -16.71 31.06
C THR A 465 18.96 -18.09 31.72
N GLU A 466 18.20 -19.02 31.13
CA GLU A 466 18.10 -20.41 31.59
C GLU A 466 19.44 -21.15 31.37
N TYR A 467 20.06 -20.98 30.20
CA TYR A 467 21.35 -21.60 29.86
C TYR A 467 22.47 -21.13 30.81
N LEU A 468 22.49 -19.84 31.14
CA LEU A 468 23.47 -19.26 32.07
C LEU A 468 23.18 -19.59 33.55
N GLY A 469 22.04 -20.23 33.85
CA GLY A 469 21.64 -20.58 35.21
C GLY A 469 21.25 -19.39 36.10
N ILE A 470 20.90 -18.25 35.50
CA ILE A 470 20.55 -17.00 36.22
C ILE A 470 19.04 -16.80 36.42
N GLY A 471 18.22 -17.71 35.87
CA GLY A 471 16.77 -17.77 36.04
C GLY A 471 16.05 -17.81 34.69
N SER A 472 14.75 -17.53 34.70
CA SER A 472 13.92 -17.42 33.50
C SER A 472 13.45 -15.98 33.33
N TYR A 473 13.98 -15.30 32.32
CA TYR A 473 13.61 -13.94 31.91
C TYR A 473 12.09 -13.79 31.72
N ARG A 474 11.43 -14.81 31.15
CA ARG A 474 9.98 -14.81 30.91
C ARG A 474 9.18 -14.68 32.22
N LYS A 475 9.67 -15.27 33.32
CA LYS A 475 9.01 -15.22 34.65
C LYS A 475 9.34 -13.96 35.46
N TRP A 476 10.29 -13.14 35.02
CA TRP A 476 10.65 -11.92 35.73
C TRP A 476 9.59 -10.82 35.56
N THR A 477 9.48 -9.95 36.56
CA THR A 477 8.68 -8.73 36.46
C THR A 477 9.34 -7.75 35.49
N GLU A 478 8.58 -6.79 34.99
CA GLU A 478 9.09 -5.77 34.06
C GLU A 478 10.29 -5.00 34.64
N GLU A 479 10.25 -4.66 35.93
CA GLU A 479 11.34 -3.95 36.60
C GLU A 479 12.62 -4.79 36.65
N LYS A 480 12.49 -6.09 36.94
CA LYS A 480 13.61 -7.02 36.98
C LYS A 480 14.20 -7.27 35.59
N ARG A 481 13.35 -7.32 34.55
CA ARG A 481 13.80 -7.38 33.16
C ARG A 481 14.61 -6.13 32.79
N GLN A 482 14.09 -4.94 33.09
CA GLN A 482 14.82 -3.69 32.84
C GLN A 482 16.15 -3.64 33.60
N GLU A 483 16.16 -3.97 34.90
CA GLU A 483 17.38 -3.97 35.71
C GLU A 483 18.47 -4.87 35.10
N TRP A 484 18.10 -6.10 34.72
CA TRP A 484 19.03 -7.04 34.10
C TRP A 484 19.49 -6.57 32.72
N LEU A 485 18.58 -6.14 31.85
CA LEU A 485 18.95 -5.64 30.52
C LEU A 485 19.90 -4.45 30.60
N LEU A 486 19.66 -3.51 31.53
CA LEU A 486 20.52 -2.35 31.72
C LEU A 486 21.88 -2.73 32.31
N SER A 487 21.94 -3.73 33.19
CA SER A 487 23.20 -4.29 33.67
C SER A 487 24.04 -4.84 32.51
N GLU A 488 23.43 -5.66 31.65
CA GLU A 488 24.13 -6.23 30.50
C GLU A 488 24.49 -5.17 29.44
N LEU A 489 23.61 -4.21 29.16
CA LEU A 489 23.83 -3.12 28.20
C LEU A 489 24.97 -2.17 28.61
N ASN A 490 25.16 -1.95 29.91
CA ASN A 490 26.31 -1.22 30.45
C ASN A 490 27.57 -2.10 30.58
N GLY A 491 27.38 -3.41 30.70
CA GLY A 491 28.44 -4.41 30.70
C GLY A 491 29.19 -4.47 29.36
N LYS A 492 30.44 -4.92 29.41
CA LYS A 492 31.31 -5.17 28.23
C LYS A 492 31.55 -6.65 27.97
N ARG A 493 31.02 -7.52 28.84
CA ARG A 493 31.18 -8.96 28.72
C ARG A 493 30.20 -9.47 27.64
N PRO A 494 30.65 -10.30 26.70
CA PRO A 494 29.74 -11.01 25.80
C PRO A 494 28.78 -11.91 26.57
N LEU A 495 27.51 -11.90 26.17
CA LEU A 495 26.42 -12.54 26.92
C LEU A 495 26.34 -14.05 26.68
N PHE A 496 26.47 -14.49 25.42
CA PHE A 496 26.36 -15.90 25.04
C PHE A 496 27.42 -16.31 24.01
N GLY A 497 27.75 -17.61 24.00
CA GLY A 497 28.67 -18.23 23.06
C GLY A 497 27.95 -19.04 21.97
N PRO A 498 28.70 -19.68 21.06
CA PRO A 498 28.13 -20.51 19.99
C PRO A 498 27.43 -21.78 20.50
N ASP A 499 27.63 -22.12 21.78
CA ASP A 499 27.13 -23.30 22.49
C ASP A 499 25.71 -23.15 23.07
N LEU A 500 25.09 -21.97 22.96
CA LEU A 500 23.70 -21.75 23.35
C LEU A 500 22.77 -22.74 22.62
N PRO A 501 21.97 -23.56 23.32
CA PRO A 501 20.94 -24.40 22.69
C PRO A 501 19.85 -23.53 22.05
N LYS A 502 19.54 -23.79 20.77
CA LYS A 502 18.57 -23.01 19.98
C LYS A 502 17.46 -23.92 19.49
N SER A 503 16.21 -23.53 19.70
CA SER A 503 15.10 -24.01 18.88
C SER A 503 15.17 -23.37 17.48
N ASP A 504 14.42 -23.91 16.52
CA ASP A 504 14.33 -23.34 15.17
C ASP A 504 13.89 -21.86 15.19
N GLU A 505 12.96 -21.53 16.09
CA GLU A 505 12.48 -20.16 16.29
C GLU A 505 13.55 -19.24 16.91
N ILE A 506 14.35 -19.73 17.85
CA ILE A 506 15.45 -18.94 18.44
C ILE A 506 16.56 -18.74 17.39
N ALA A 507 16.86 -19.77 16.61
CA ALA A 507 17.84 -19.70 15.52
C ALA A 507 17.43 -18.65 14.49
N ASP A 508 16.17 -18.66 14.03
CA ASP A 508 15.64 -17.65 13.10
C ASP A 508 15.85 -16.21 13.61
N VAL A 509 15.59 -15.93 14.89
CA VAL A 509 15.78 -14.58 15.46
C VAL A 509 17.27 -14.19 15.46
N LEU A 510 18.15 -15.07 15.95
CA LEU A 510 19.59 -14.80 16.02
C LEU A 510 20.22 -14.65 14.63
N ASP A 511 19.86 -15.54 13.70
CA ASP A 511 20.38 -15.54 12.33
C ASP A 511 19.87 -14.33 11.54
N THR A 512 18.69 -13.79 11.87
CA THR A 512 18.25 -12.49 11.36
C THR A 512 19.25 -11.39 11.74
N PHE A 513 19.65 -11.33 13.01
CA PHE A 513 20.64 -10.33 13.44
C PHE A 513 22.02 -10.57 12.83
N HIS A 514 22.42 -11.82 12.59
CA HIS A 514 23.65 -12.11 11.85
C HIS A 514 23.60 -11.55 10.41
N VAL A 515 22.48 -11.73 9.70
CA VAL A 515 22.28 -11.12 8.37
C VAL A 515 22.38 -9.58 8.43
N LEU A 516 21.81 -8.96 9.47
CA LEU A 516 21.91 -7.51 9.68
C LEU A 516 23.36 -7.05 9.97
N ALA A 517 24.16 -7.88 10.62
CA ALA A 517 25.56 -7.57 10.93
C ALA A 517 26.48 -7.69 9.69
N GLU A 518 26.12 -8.55 8.74
CA GLU A 518 26.90 -8.81 7.52
C GLU A 518 26.60 -7.83 6.38
N LEU A 519 25.35 -7.41 6.25
CA LEU A 519 24.93 -6.57 5.13
C LEU A 519 25.19 -5.07 5.38
N PRO A 520 25.36 -4.27 4.30
CA PRO A 520 25.57 -2.83 4.43
C PRO A 520 24.39 -2.13 5.15
N SER A 521 24.71 -1.22 6.06
CA SER A 521 23.70 -0.55 6.92
C SER A 521 22.68 0.30 6.16
N ASP A 522 23.03 0.79 4.97
CA ASP A 522 22.17 1.57 4.09
C ASP A 522 21.09 0.72 3.39
N SER A 523 21.17 -0.61 3.47
CA SER A 523 20.12 -1.51 3.00
C SER A 523 18.93 -1.59 3.97
N PHE A 524 19.08 -1.11 5.21
CA PHE A 524 18.07 -1.26 6.25
C PHE A 524 17.46 0.07 6.72
N GLY A 525 16.23 -0.05 7.21
CA GLY A 525 15.45 1.00 7.84
C GLY A 525 15.36 0.79 9.35
N ALA A 526 14.16 0.50 9.85
CA ALA A 526 13.85 0.28 11.26
C ALA A 526 13.85 -1.21 11.63
N TYR A 527 14.09 -1.50 12.91
CA TYR A 527 13.69 -2.76 13.53
C TYR A 527 12.38 -2.52 14.31
N VAL A 528 11.26 -2.96 13.76
CA VAL A 528 9.92 -2.80 14.33
C VAL A 528 9.59 -3.99 15.24
N ILE A 529 9.09 -3.71 16.44
CA ILE A 529 8.66 -4.72 17.42
C ILE A 529 7.14 -4.77 17.44
N SER A 530 6.52 -5.78 16.82
CA SER A 530 5.07 -6.02 16.92
C SER A 530 4.69 -6.44 18.34
N MET A 531 3.46 -6.14 18.77
CA MET A 531 2.97 -6.38 20.14
C MET A 531 3.92 -5.82 21.22
N ALA A 532 4.46 -4.62 21.01
CA ALA A 532 5.27 -3.96 22.03
C ALA A 532 4.37 -3.48 23.18
N THR A 533 4.75 -3.78 24.41
CA THR A 533 3.98 -3.48 25.61
C THR A 533 4.76 -2.68 26.64
N ALA A 534 6.09 -2.86 26.69
CA ALA A 534 6.91 -2.33 27.78
C ALA A 534 8.31 -1.89 27.32
N PRO A 535 9.03 -1.08 28.13
CA PRO A 535 10.42 -0.69 27.86
C PRO A 535 11.36 -1.88 27.65
N SER A 536 11.17 -2.99 28.37
CA SER A 536 12.02 -4.17 28.22
C SER A 536 11.99 -4.78 26.81
N ASP A 537 10.87 -4.66 26.08
CA ASP A 537 10.77 -5.14 24.70
C ASP A 537 11.78 -4.43 23.78
N VAL A 538 11.89 -3.11 23.93
CA VAL A 538 12.82 -2.27 23.17
C VAL A 538 14.27 -2.55 23.58
N LEU A 539 14.54 -2.58 24.89
CA LEU A 539 15.88 -2.83 25.42
C LEU A 539 16.39 -4.23 25.09
N ALA A 540 15.51 -5.23 24.99
CA ALA A 540 15.87 -6.59 24.60
C ALA A 540 16.41 -6.62 23.16
N VAL A 541 15.76 -5.93 22.22
CA VAL A 541 16.25 -5.85 20.84
C VAL A 541 17.57 -5.07 20.76
N GLU A 542 17.73 -3.97 21.48
CA GLU A 542 19.01 -3.24 21.54
C GLU A 542 20.15 -4.15 22.04
N LEU A 543 19.90 -4.99 23.05
CA LEU A 543 20.88 -5.95 23.55
C LEU A 543 21.20 -7.02 22.50
N LEU A 544 20.19 -7.62 21.86
CA LEU A 544 20.39 -8.65 20.83
C LEU A 544 21.15 -8.11 19.61
N GLN A 545 20.88 -6.88 19.17
CA GLN A 545 21.65 -6.25 18.09
C GLN A 545 23.14 -6.12 18.45
N ARG A 546 23.45 -5.76 19.70
CA ARG A 546 24.83 -5.66 20.19
C ARG A 546 25.51 -7.02 20.27
N GLU A 547 24.85 -8.00 20.88
CA GLU A 547 25.41 -9.35 21.09
C GLU A 547 25.58 -10.12 19.77
N CYS A 548 24.72 -9.89 18.77
CA CYS A 548 24.89 -10.42 17.42
C CYS A 548 25.80 -9.56 16.52
N HIS A 549 26.55 -8.62 17.11
CA HIS A 549 27.61 -7.84 16.46
C HIS A 549 27.14 -6.94 15.30
N VAL A 550 25.90 -6.42 15.36
CA VAL A 550 25.42 -5.43 14.39
C VAL A 550 26.17 -4.10 14.61
N LYS A 551 27.20 -3.86 13.77
CA LYS A 551 28.14 -2.72 13.94
C LYS A 551 27.46 -1.36 13.96
N LYS A 552 26.45 -1.19 13.11
CA LYS A 552 25.59 0.01 13.05
C LYS A 552 24.15 -0.45 13.35
N PRO A 553 23.76 -0.51 14.62
CA PRO A 553 22.48 -1.08 14.99
C PRO A 553 21.34 -0.24 14.44
N LEU A 554 20.30 -0.91 13.96
CA LEU A 554 19.08 -0.28 13.45
C LEU A 554 18.38 0.46 14.58
N ARG A 555 17.60 1.48 14.23
CA ARG A 555 16.70 2.14 15.17
C ARG A 555 15.58 1.17 15.56
N VAL A 556 15.32 1.04 16.86
CA VAL A 556 14.28 0.15 17.37
C VAL A 556 12.97 0.92 17.53
N VAL A 557 11.89 0.37 16.98
CA VAL A 557 10.58 1.02 16.85
C VAL A 557 9.51 0.15 17.50
N PRO A 558 8.98 0.53 18.68
CA PRO A 558 7.85 -0.18 19.27
C PRO A 558 6.59 0.06 18.44
N LEU A 559 5.85 -1.02 18.14
CA LEU A 559 4.52 -0.97 17.54
C LEU A 559 3.48 -1.31 18.63
N PHE A 560 2.71 -0.29 19.04
CA PHE A 560 1.62 -0.43 20.00
C PHE A 560 0.31 -0.76 19.27
N GLU A 561 -0.27 -1.92 19.57
CA GLU A 561 -1.37 -2.51 18.78
C GLU A 561 -2.69 -2.66 19.53
N LYS A 562 -2.68 -2.90 20.85
CA LYS A 562 -3.93 -2.99 21.64
C LYS A 562 -4.25 -1.67 22.31
N LEU A 563 -5.50 -1.53 22.74
CA LEU A 563 -5.95 -0.31 23.42
C LEU A 563 -5.15 -0.02 24.69
N ALA A 564 -4.92 -1.05 25.51
CA ALA A 564 -4.13 -0.94 26.74
C ALA A 564 -2.66 -0.57 26.46
N ASP A 565 -2.09 -1.07 25.36
CA ASP A 565 -0.71 -0.79 24.98
C ASP A 565 -0.57 0.69 24.55
N LEU A 566 -1.56 1.21 23.81
CA LEU A 566 -1.63 2.63 23.44
C LEU A 566 -1.79 3.56 24.66
N GLU A 567 -2.57 3.14 25.66
CA GLU A 567 -2.71 3.85 26.94
C GLU A 567 -1.39 3.89 27.73
N ALA A 568 -0.64 2.79 27.73
CA ALA A 568 0.63 2.67 28.43
C ALA A 568 1.84 3.27 27.66
N ALA A 569 1.72 3.48 26.36
CA ALA A 569 2.81 3.91 25.48
C ALA A 569 3.54 5.19 25.95
N PRO A 570 2.87 6.28 26.40
CA PRO A 570 3.57 7.47 26.90
C PRO A 570 4.43 7.19 28.13
N ALA A 571 3.95 6.36 29.05
CA ALA A 571 4.69 5.97 30.24
C ALA A 571 5.91 5.09 29.89
N ALA A 572 5.74 4.17 28.95
CA ALA A 572 6.83 3.32 28.45
C ALA A 572 7.95 4.17 27.80
N LEU A 573 7.61 5.13 26.94
CA LEU A 573 8.59 6.03 26.36
C LEU A 573 9.25 6.96 27.38
N ALA A 574 8.48 7.53 28.31
CA ALA A 574 9.04 8.37 29.36
C ALA A 574 10.08 7.59 30.18
N ARG A 575 9.80 6.32 30.49
CA ARG A 575 10.75 5.42 31.15
C ARG A 575 11.99 5.18 30.29
N LEU A 576 11.84 4.83 29.01
CA LEU A 576 12.98 4.65 28.09
C LEU A 576 13.84 5.90 27.99
N PHE A 577 13.23 7.07 27.83
CA PHE A 577 13.96 8.34 27.74
C PHE A 577 14.63 8.72 29.04
N SER A 578 14.13 8.29 30.20
CA SER A 578 14.78 8.49 31.50
C SER A 578 16.09 7.68 31.67
N VAL A 579 16.30 6.63 30.87
CA VAL A 579 17.52 5.81 30.87
C VAL A 579 18.61 6.50 30.07
N GLU A 580 19.73 6.84 30.73
CA GLU A 580 20.87 7.52 30.10
C GLU A 580 21.47 6.72 28.93
N TRP A 581 21.68 5.41 29.11
CA TRP A 581 22.19 4.52 28.06
C TRP A 581 21.34 4.61 26.78
N TYR A 582 20.02 4.53 26.93
CA TYR A 582 19.10 4.56 25.80
C TYR A 582 19.06 5.93 25.13
N ARG A 583 19.05 7.02 25.93
CA ARG A 583 19.07 8.39 25.39
C ARG A 583 20.32 8.67 24.56
N ASN A 584 21.48 8.20 25.01
CA ASN A 584 22.74 8.29 24.28
C ASN A 584 22.69 7.46 22.99
N ARG A 585 22.11 6.25 23.05
CA ARG A 585 21.97 5.34 21.91
C ARG A 585 21.11 5.93 20.78
N ILE A 586 19.97 6.55 21.11
CA ILE A 586 19.02 7.07 20.11
C ILE A 586 19.42 8.45 19.56
N ASN A 587 20.39 9.13 20.18
CA ASN A 587 20.92 10.42 19.75
C ASN A 587 19.83 11.45 19.41
N GLY A 588 18.86 11.60 20.32
CA GLY A 588 17.78 12.57 20.21
C GLY A 588 16.71 12.27 19.15
N LYS A 589 16.63 11.06 18.59
CA LYS A 589 15.60 10.66 17.62
C LYS A 589 14.92 9.35 18.02
N GLN A 590 13.59 9.35 18.14
CA GLN A 590 12.79 8.15 18.37
C GLN A 590 11.74 8.01 17.28
N GLU A 591 11.50 6.80 16.83
CA GLU A 591 10.35 6.48 15.98
C GLU A 591 9.41 5.52 16.73
N VAL A 592 8.10 5.74 16.62
CA VAL A 592 7.05 4.88 17.18
C VAL A 592 6.09 4.50 16.08
N MET A 593 5.71 3.23 16.02
CA MET A 593 4.71 2.78 15.07
C MET A 593 3.35 2.63 15.74
N ILE A 594 2.29 3.02 15.04
CA ILE A 594 0.90 2.89 15.48
C ILE A 594 0.08 2.05 14.50
N GLY A 595 -0.65 1.05 15.02
CA GLY A 595 -1.45 0.12 14.24
C GLY A 595 -2.95 0.40 14.30
N TYR A 596 -3.54 0.93 13.21
CA TYR A 596 -4.97 1.25 13.17
C TYR A 596 -5.86 0.00 13.10
N SER A 597 -5.59 -0.90 12.15
CA SER A 597 -6.39 -2.10 11.95
C SER A 597 -6.29 -3.07 13.14
N ASP A 598 -5.11 -3.21 13.75
CA ASP A 598 -4.89 -4.09 14.90
C ASP A 598 -5.61 -3.54 16.15
N SER A 599 -5.52 -2.23 16.41
CA SER A 599 -6.29 -1.58 17.49
C SER A 599 -7.79 -1.67 17.26
N GLY A 600 -8.24 -1.49 16.01
CA GLY A 600 -9.65 -1.62 15.62
C GLY A 600 -10.19 -3.04 15.81
N LYS A 601 -9.35 -4.08 15.65
CA LYS A 601 -9.71 -5.47 15.93
C LYS A 601 -9.86 -5.76 17.43
N ASP A 602 -9.13 -5.05 18.28
CA ASP A 602 -9.18 -5.24 19.74
C ASP A 602 -10.42 -4.56 20.38
N ALA A 603 -10.72 -3.33 19.97
CA ALA A 603 -11.66 -2.48 20.70
C ALA A 603 -12.74 -1.79 19.85
N GLY A 604 -12.81 -2.10 18.55
CA GLY A 604 -13.65 -1.39 17.59
C GLY A 604 -12.98 -0.12 17.06
N ARG A 605 -13.32 0.25 15.82
CA ARG A 605 -12.63 1.32 15.08
C ARG A 605 -12.77 2.71 15.70
N PHE A 606 -13.94 3.04 16.26
CA PHE A 606 -14.18 4.33 16.91
C PHE A 606 -13.20 4.57 18.06
N SER A 607 -13.15 3.62 19.01
CA SER A 607 -12.32 3.71 20.20
C SER A 607 -10.83 3.67 19.87
N ALA A 608 -10.43 2.82 18.91
CA ALA A 608 -9.07 2.77 18.41
C ALA A 608 -8.63 4.12 17.83
N ALA A 609 -9.44 4.77 16.98
CA ALA A 609 -9.10 6.06 16.39
C ALA A 609 -8.94 7.14 17.48
N TRP A 610 -9.84 7.17 18.46
CA TRP A 610 -9.76 8.14 19.56
C TRP A 610 -8.55 7.93 20.46
N GLN A 611 -8.26 6.68 20.84
CA GLN A 611 -7.10 6.37 21.67
C GLN A 611 -5.79 6.64 20.93
N LEU A 612 -5.73 6.40 19.62
CA LEU A 612 -4.58 6.76 18.78
C LEU A 612 -4.36 8.27 18.73
N TYR A 613 -5.41 9.08 18.70
CA TYR A 613 -5.28 10.54 18.76
C TYR A 613 -4.66 10.98 20.10
N LYS A 614 -5.23 10.51 21.22
CA LYS A 614 -4.73 10.82 22.57
C LYS A 614 -3.30 10.33 22.81
N ALA A 615 -2.98 9.10 22.40
CA ALA A 615 -1.65 8.54 22.57
C ALA A 615 -0.59 9.38 21.82
N GLN A 616 -0.89 9.83 20.60
CA GLN A 616 0.03 10.68 19.85
C GLN A 616 0.25 12.05 20.51
N GLU A 617 -0.79 12.68 21.07
CA GLU A 617 -0.67 13.93 21.84
C GLU A 617 0.23 13.75 23.08
N GLU A 618 0.06 12.66 23.83
CA GLU A 618 0.87 12.42 25.02
C GLU A 618 2.31 12.03 24.68
N LEU A 619 2.52 11.24 23.63
CA LEU A 619 3.85 10.85 23.17
C LEU A 619 4.68 12.06 22.71
N ILE A 620 4.07 13.03 22.01
CA ILE A 620 4.78 14.26 21.62
C ILE A 620 5.13 15.13 22.84
N ASN A 621 4.23 15.22 23.84
CA ASN A 621 4.51 15.91 25.09
C ASN A 621 5.70 15.29 25.82
N VAL A 622 5.74 13.95 25.91
CA VAL A 622 6.87 13.21 26.49
C VAL A 622 8.15 13.47 25.71
N ALA A 623 8.13 13.37 24.38
CA ALA A 623 9.31 13.59 23.55
C ALA A 623 9.89 15.01 23.75
N LYS A 624 9.03 16.03 23.83
CA LYS A 624 9.43 17.42 24.11
C LYS A 624 10.09 17.59 25.48
N MET A 625 9.55 16.98 26.53
CA MET A 625 10.14 17.05 27.87
C MET A 625 11.58 16.54 27.90
N TYR A 626 11.92 15.58 27.03
CA TYR A 626 13.26 14.98 26.95
C TYR A 626 14.12 15.50 25.78
N GLY A 627 13.63 16.44 24.98
CA GLY A 627 14.35 16.98 23.83
C GLY A 627 14.58 15.96 22.71
N VAL A 628 13.66 15.02 22.52
CA VAL A 628 13.71 13.98 21.50
C VAL A 628 12.84 14.36 20.30
N LYS A 629 13.37 14.26 19.08
CA LYS A 629 12.58 14.33 17.85
C LYS A 629 11.84 13.01 17.67
N LEU A 630 10.51 13.05 17.80
CA LEU A 630 9.64 11.90 17.60
C LEU A 630 9.14 11.85 16.15
N THR A 631 9.23 10.68 15.52
CA THR A 631 8.62 10.38 14.23
C THR A 631 7.52 9.34 14.44
N MET A 632 6.30 9.67 13.99
CA MET A 632 5.21 8.70 13.96
C MET A 632 5.27 7.88 12.67
N PHE A 633 5.32 6.56 12.81
CA PHE A 633 5.17 5.62 11.71
C PHE A 633 3.73 5.09 11.67
N HIS A 634 2.96 5.58 10.70
CA HIS A 634 1.57 5.20 10.51
C HIS A 634 1.45 3.84 9.80
N GLY A 635 0.91 2.85 10.52
CA GLY A 635 0.58 1.53 9.98
C GLY A 635 -0.62 1.53 9.03
N ARG A 636 -0.97 0.33 8.57
CA ARG A 636 -2.10 0.11 7.64
C ARG A 636 -3.47 0.42 8.25
N GLY A 637 -4.45 0.68 7.38
CA GLY A 637 -5.86 0.90 7.75
C GLY A 637 -6.17 2.30 8.28
N GLY A 638 -5.19 3.16 8.51
CA GLY A 638 -5.40 4.55 8.90
C GLY A 638 -5.99 5.41 7.78
N THR A 639 -6.62 6.53 8.14
CA THR A 639 -7.11 7.53 7.16
C THR A 639 -5.98 8.07 6.26
N VAL A 640 -4.75 8.12 6.79
CA VAL A 640 -3.54 8.50 6.05
C VAL A 640 -3.14 7.53 4.93
N GLY A 641 -3.49 6.24 5.04
CA GLY A 641 -3.12 5.19 4.07
C GLY A 641 -4.03 5.10 2.83
N ARG A 642 -5.03 5.99 2.69
CA ARG A 642 -6.13 5.84 1.72
C ARG A 642 -5.78 6.17 0.27
N GLY A 643 -4.68 6.86 0.00
CA GLY A 643 -4.25 7.24 -1.36
C GLY A 643 -5.25 8.18 -2.08
N GLY A 644 -4.83 8.79 -3.19
CA GLY A 644 -5.75 9.38 -4.18
C GLY A 644 -6.56 10.65 -3.84
N GLY A 645 -6.56 11.18 -2.61
CA GLY A 645 -7.25 12.45 -2.27
C GLY A 645 -7.50 12.66 -0.77
N PRO A 646 -8.15 11.71 -0.06
CA PRO A 646 -8.45 11.87 1.37
C PRO A 646 -7.22 11.91 2.28
N THR A 647 -6.08 11.38 1.81
CA THR A 647 -4.82 11.39 2.55
C THR A 647 -4.33 12.80 2.87
N HIS A 648 -4.61 13.81 2.04
CA HIS A 648 -4.15 15.18 2.28
C HIS A 648 -4.79 15.74 3.56
N LEU A 649 -6.12 15.76 3.66
CA LEU A 649 -6.81 16.15 4.88
C LEU A 649 -6.49 15.22 6.06
N ALA A 650 -6.30 13.92 5.84
CA ALA A 650 -5.94 12.99 6.91
C ALA A 650 -4.59 13.33 7.57
N ILE A 651 -3.61 13.80 6.79
CA ILE A 651 -2.32 14.28 7.32
C ILE A 651 -2.53 15.61 8.08
N LEU A 652 -3.28 16.55 7.51
CA LEU A 652 -3.61 17.83 8.17
C LEU A 652 -4.42 17.64 9.47
N SER A 653 -5.14 16.52 9.60
CA SER A 653 -5.94 16.19 10.78
C SER A 653 -5.17 15.58 11.95
N GLN A 654 -3.90 15.21 11.75
CA GLN A 654 -3.08 14.64 12.83
C GLN A 654 -2.98 15.64 14.00
N PRO A 655 -2.84 15.17 15.24
CA PRO A 655 -2.71 16.08 16.37
C PRO A 655 -1.59 17.10 16.14
N PRO A 656 -1.70 18.33 16.68
CA PRO A 656 -0.66 19.33 16.54
C PRO A 656 0.72 18.77 16.88
N GLU A 657 1.75 19.17 16.12
CA GLU A 657 3.15 18.88 16.45
C GLU A 657 3.57 17.39 16.36
N THR A 658 2.73 16.49 15.87
CA THR A 658 3.10 15.07 15.73
C THR A 658 3.95 14.74 14.49
N ILE A 659 3.95 15.62 13.48
CA ILE A 659 4.69 15.41 12.22
C ILE A 659 6.05 16.09 12.25
N HIS A 660 6.13 17.38 12.61
CA HIS A 660 7.38 18.18 12.69
C HIS A 660 8.38 17.90 11.54
N GLY A 661 7.89 17.91 10.29
CA GLY A 661 8.69 17.66 9.09
C GLY A 661 9.15 16.21 8.90
N SER A 662 8.63 15.23 9.64
CA SER A 662 8.96 13.81 9.46
C SER A 662 7.69 12.98 9.46
N LEU A 663 7.24 12.62 8.25
CA LEU A 663 6.08 11.76 8.06
C LEU A 663 6.54 10.39 7.56
N ARG A 664 6.14 9.31 8.23
CA ARG A 664 6.38 7.95 7.75
C ARG A 664 5.08 7.18 7.65
N VAL A 665 4.73 6.70 6.46
CA VAL A 665 3.39 6.12 6.19
C VAL A 665 3.51 4.83 5.40
N THR A 666 2.74 3.83 5.83
CA THR A 666 2.57 2.58 5.10
C THR A 666 1.73 2.79 3.84
N VAL A 667 2.29 2.49 2.67
CA VAL A 667 1.54 2.34 1.42
C VAL A 667 1.05 0.90 1.34
N GLN A 668 -0.25 0.72 1.47
CA GLN A 668 -0.89 -0.58 1.37
C GLN A 668 -0.81 -1.12 -0.06
N GLY A 669 -0.53 -2.43 -0.20
CA GLY A 669 -0.38 -3.05 -1.52
C GLY A 669 -1.65 -2.98 -2.38
N GLU A 670 -2.84 -2.92 -1.78
CA GLU A 670 -4.11 -2.70 -2.49
C GLU A 670 -4.33 -1.26 -2.99
N VAL A 671 -3.50 -0.30 -2.60
CA VAL A 671 -3.58 1.13 -3.00
C VAL A 671 -2.36 1.55 -3.85
N ILE A 672 -1.37 0.67 -4.01
CA ILE A 672 -0.12 0.99 -4.71
C ILE A 672 -0.35 1.32 -6.20
N GLU A 673 -1.24 0.58 -6.88
CA GLU A 673 -1.61 0.86 -8.28
C GLU A 673 -2.29 2.22 -8.41
N GLN A 674 -3.29 2.52 -7.57
CA GLN A 674 -3.95 3.82 -7.61
C GLN A 674 -3.00 4.98 -7.29
N SER A 675 -1.98 4.74 -6.46
CA SER A 675 -1.03 5.78 -6.04
C SER A 675 0.10 6.00 -7.03
N PHE A 676 0.58 4.93 -7.67
CA PHE A 676 1.83 4.92 -8.45
C PHE A 676 1.72 4.20 -9.81
N GLY A 677 0.59 3.61 -10.18
CA GLY A 677 0.42 2.89 -11.45
C GLY A 677 0.44 3.79 -12.68
N GLU A 678 0.01 5.05 -12.55
CA GLU A 678 -0.03 6.05 -13.61
C GLU A 678 0.85 7.27 -13.27
N GLU A 679 1.50 7.88 -14.27
CA GLU A 679 2.51 8.93 -14.08
C GLU A 679 1.98 10.20 -13.40
N HIS A 680 0.80 10.70 -13.80
CA HIS A 680 0.19 11.88 -13.20
C HIS A 680 -0.33 11.59 -11.78
N LEU A 681 -0.86 10.40 -11.53
CA LEU A 681 -1.26 9.97 -10.18
C LEU A 681 -0.05 9.85 -9.26
N CYS A 682 1.05 9.23 -9.72
CA CYS A 682 2.32 9.20 -9.02
C CYS A 682 2.77 10.61 -8.62
N PHE A 683 2.78 11.54 -9.59
CA PHE A 683 3.13 12.94 -9.33
C PHE A 683 2.23 13.58 -8.27
N ARG A 684 0.91 13.41 -8.35
CA ARG A 684 -0.05 13.98 -7.38
C ARG A 684 0.11 13.36 -6.00
N THR A 685 0.47 12.07 -5.92
CA THR A 685 0.77 11.39 -4.66
C THR A 685 1.97 12.01 -3.97
N LEU A 686 3.10 12.14 -4.66
CA LEU A 686 4.29 12.80 -4.11
C LEU A 686 3.98 14.25 -3.68
N GLN A 687 3.18 14.97 -4.47
CA GLN A 687 2.78 16.34 -4.19
C GLN A 687 1.95 16.47 -2.91
N ARG A 688 0.87 15.70 -2.75
CA ARG A 688 -0.02 15.85 -1.60
C ARG A 688 0.65 15.47 -0.29
N PHE A 689 1.47 14.42 -0.28
CA PHE A 689 2.24 14.04 0.92
C PHE A 689 3.21 15.15 1.32
N THR A 690 3.90 15.74 0.35
CA THR A 690 4.85 16.84 0.61
C THR A 690 4.13 18.09 1.12
N ALA A 691 3.04 18.50 0.44
CA ALA A 691 2.28 19.69 0.80
C ALA A 691 1.63 19.58 2.18
N ALA A 692 0.93 18.47 2.45
CA ALA A 692 0.24 18.26 3.72
C ALA A 692 1.20 18.20 4.91
N THR A 693 2.36 17.55 4.74
CA THR A 693 3.41 17.45 5.77
C THR A 693 3.99 18.82 6.11
N LEU A 694 4.26 19.63 5.07
CA LEU A 694 4.77 21.00 5.25
C LEU A 694 3.75 21.88 5.96
N GLU A 695 2.50 21.85 5.49
CA GLU A 695 1.44 22.69 6.03
C GLU A 695 1.11 22.32 7.47
N HIS A 696 0.95 21.04 7.80
CA HIS A 696 0.67 20.61 9.18
C HIS A 696 1.72 21.14 10.18
N GLY A 697 3.00 21.09 9.80
CA GLY A 697 4.09 21.59 10.64
C GLY A 697 4.08 23.12 10.85
N MET A 698 3.44 23.88 9.97
CA MET A 698 3.35 25.34 10.05
C MET A 698 1.97 25.88 10.43
N HIS A 699 0.94 25.05 10.27
CA HIS A 699 -0.48 25.32 10.40
C HIS A 699 -1.17 24.10 11.01
N PRO A 700 -0.96 23.86 12.33
CA PRO A 700 -1.59 22.73 12.98
C PRO A 700 -3.13 22.88 12.99
N PRO A 701 -3.88 21.78 13.04
CA PRO A 701 -5.33 21.84 13.14
C PRO A 701 -5.77 22.41 14.50
N ILE A 702 -7.05 22.78 14.58
CA ILE A 702 -7.63 23.24 15.85
C ILE A 702 -7.55 22.13 16.92
N SER A 703 -7.24 22.51 18.15
CA SER A 703 -7.36 21.62 19.29
C SER A 703 -8.83 21.32 19.59
N PRO A 704 -9.19 20.07 19.95
CA PRO A 704 -10.57 19.76 20.29
C PRO A 704 -11.02 20.47 21.57
N LYS A 705 -12.26 20.96 21.56
CA LYS A 705 -12.87 21.58 22.74
C LYS A 705 -13.06 20.56 23.87
N PRO A 706 -13.08 20.99 25.15
CA PRO A 706 -13.25 20.08 26.29
C PRO A 706 -14.50 19.20 26.19
N GLU A 707 -15.63 19.78 25.76
CA GLU A 707 -16.88 19.06 25.54
C GLU A 707 -16.79 18.00 24.43
N TRP A 708 -15.98 18.25 23.39
CA TRP A 708 -15.74 17.26 22.34
C TRP A 708 -14.93 16.08 22.87
N ARG A 709 -13.88 16.35 23.67
CA ARG A 709 -13.09 15.28 24.32
C ARG A 709 -13.94 14.42 25.24
N ALA A 710 -14.73 15.05 26.10
CA ALA A 710 -15.62 14.33 27.03
C ALA A 710 -16.62 13.44 26.30
N LEU A 711 -17.20 13.93 25.20
CA LEU A 711 -18.12 13.15 24.36
C LEU A 711 -17.41 11.97 23.69
N MET A 712 -16.20 12.18 23.15
CA MET A 712 -15.40 11.10 22.54
C MET A 712 -15.00 10.02 23.56
N ASP A 713 -14.62 10.41 24.79
CA ASP A 713 -14.30 9.46 25.87
C ASP A 713 -15.51 8.60 26.26
N GLU A 714 -16.69 9.22 26.40
CA GLU A 714 -17.93 8.50 26.70
C GLU A 714 -18.32 7.53 25.57
N MET A 715 -18.30 8.01 24.32
CA MET A 715 -18.60 7.20 23.15
C MET A 715 -17.65 6.01 22.99
N ALA A 716 -16.35 6.19 23.29
CA ALA A 716 -15.36 5.13 23.16
C ALA A 716 -15.65 3.95 24.10
N ILE A 717 -16.10 4.22 25.32
CA ILE A 717 -16.47 3.18 26.29
C ILE A 717 -17.66 2.36 25.75
N VAL A 718 -18.69 3.04 25.23
CA VAL A 718 -19.89 2.37 24.70
C VAL A 718 -19.58 1.59 23.43
N ALA A 719 -18.83 2.19 22.50
CA ALA A 719 -18.42 1.54 21.25
C ALA A 719 -17.62 0.25 21.52
N THR A 720 -16.65 0.30 22.43
CA THR A 720 -15.84 -0.88 22.78
C THR A 720 -16.68 -1.96 23.45
N LYS A 721 -17.62 -1.58 24.32
CA LYS A 721 -18.52 -2.54 24.96
C LYS A 721 -19.38 -3.26 23.94
N GLU A 722 -20.03 -2.55 23.01
CA GLU A 722 -20.83 -3.18 21.96
C GLU A 722 -19.96 -4.08 21.08
N TYR A 723 -18.82 -3.57 20.62
CA TYR A 723 -17.90 -4.33 19.77
C TYR A 723 -17.47 -5.64 20.42
N ARG A 724 -16.96 -5.59 21.66
CA ARG A 724 -16.48 -6.77 22.37
C ARG A 724 -17.61 -7.74 22.73
N SER A 725 -18.80 -7.22 23.03
CA SER A 725 -19.98 -8.07 23.30
C SER A 725 -20.34 -8.98 22.12
N ILE A 726 -20.13 -8.51 20.89
CA ILE A 726 -20.42 -9.27 19.67
C ILE A 726 -19.23 -10.11 19.23
N VAL A 727 -18.01 -9.57 19.25
CA VAL A 727 -16.84 -10.22 18.65
C VAL A 727 -16.17 -11.23 19.58
N PHE A 728 -16.17 -10.97 20.89
CA PHE A 728 -15.45 -11.79 21.88
C PHE A 728 -16.37 -12.47 22.90
N GLU A 729 -17.48 -11.84 23.30
CA GLU A 729 -18.36 -12.39 24.34
C GLU A 729 -19.46 -13.29 23.78
N GLU A 730 -19.95 -13.06 22.56
CA GLU A 730 -20.96 -13.90 21.90
C GLU A 730 -20.36 -15.26 21.51
N PRO A 731 -20.77 -16.38 22.17
CA PRO A 731 -20.10 -17.68 22.00
C PRO A 731 -20.15 -18.23 20.58
N ARG A 732 -21.20 -17.87 19.82
CA ARG A 732 -21.42 -18.35 18.45
C ARG A 732 -20.88 -17.43 17.36
N PHE A 733 -20.22 -16.33 17.73
CA PHE A 733 -19.69 -15.38 16.75
C PHE A 733 -18.67 -16.02 15.80
N VAL A 734 -17.74 -16.82 16.33
CA VAL A 734 -16.70 -17.47 15.52
C VAL A 734 -17.29 -18.47 14.53
N GLU A 735 -18.34 -19.19 14.94
CA GLU A 735 -19.09 -20.11 14.08
C GLU A 735 -19.76 -19.34 12.94
N TYR A 736 -20.52 -18.29 13.28
CA TYR A 736 -21.16 -17.41 12.29
C TYR A 736 -20.13 -16.80 11.32
N PHE A 737 -19.03 -16.27 11.83
CA PHE A 737 -17.96 -15.67 11.02
C PHE A 737 -17.38 -16.62 9.98
N ARG A 738 -17.11 -17.88 10.36
CA ARG A 738 -16.55 -18.89 9.45
C ARG A 738 -17.56 -19.34 8.38
N LEU A 739 -18.85 -19.32 8.69
CA LEU A 739 -19.92 -19.67 7.75
C LEU A 739 -20.24 -18.50 6.82
N ALA A 740 -20.44 -17.31 7.36
CA ALA A 740 -20.86 -16.13 6.61
C ALA A 740 -19.77 -15.56 5.69
N THR A 741 -18.49 -15.87 5.94
CA THR A 741 -17.35 -15.30 5.20
C THR A 741 -16.44 -16.38 4.59
N PRO A 742 -15.60 -16.04 3.60
CA PRO A 742 -14.61 -16.96 3.02
C PRO A 742 -13.28 -17.04 3.81
N GLU A 743 -13.27 -16.75 5.13
CA GLU A 743 -12.01 -16.71 5.92
C GLU A 743 -11.25 -18.04 5.90
N MET A 744 -11.97 -19.15 6.01
CA MET A 744 -11.38 -20.49 6.08
C MET A 744 -10.68 -20.85 4.76
N GLU A 745 -11.29 -20.50 3.63
CA GLU A 745 -10.76 -20.72 2.30
C GLU A 745 -9.58 -19.81 2.00
N TYR A 746 -9.63 -18.53 2.41
CA TYR A 746 -8.51 -17.59 2.27
C TYR A 746 -7.22 -18.15 2.90
N GLY A 747 -7.32 -18.75 4.10
CA GLY A 747 -6.17 -19.34 4.77
C GLY A 747 -5.62 -20.62 4.13
N ARG A 748 -6.39 -21.28 3.25
CA ARG A 748 -6.01 -22.52 2.56
C ARG A 748 -5.48 -22.28 1.14
N MET A 749 -5.85 -21.16 0.53
CA MET A 749 -5.55 -20.87 -0.89
C MET A 749 -4.22 -20.12 -1.10
N ASN A 750 -3.66 -20.23 -2.31
CA ASN A 750 -2.42 -19.59 -2.74
C ASN A 750 -2.57 -18.07 -3.05
N ILE A 751 -3.20 -17.32 -2.14
CA ILE A 751 -3.53 -15.90 -2.34
C ILE A 751 -2.47 -14.96 -1.73
N GLY A 752 -1.78 -15.38 -0.67
CA GLY A 752 -0.67 -14.65 -0.06
C GLY A 752 0.40 -15.57 0.51
N SER A 753 1.60 -15.04 0.78
CA SER A 753 2.69 -15.81 1.39
C SER A 753 2.49 -16.11 2.89
N ARG A 754 1.60 -15.38 3.56
CA ARG A 754 1.45 -15.36 5.03
C ARG A 754 0.35 -16.32 5.54
N PRO A 755 0.55 -17.00 6.69
CA PRO A 755 -0.54 -17.68 7.41
C PRO A 755 -1.61 -16.71 7.91
N SER A 756 -2.87 -17.16 7.95
CA SER A 756 -4.01 -16.32 8.39
C SER A 756 -4.10 -16.14 9.91
N LYS A 757 -3.59 -17.10 10.70
CA LYS A 757 -3.64 -17.10 12.17
C LYS A 757 -2.24 -17.29 12.76
N ARG A 758 -2.01 -16.71 13.95
CA ARG A 758 -0.79 -16.97 14.73
C ARG A 758 -0.81 -18.36 15.39
N LYS A 759 -1.99 -18.83 15.81
CA LYS A 759 -2.21 -20.17 16.40
C LYS A 759 -3.45 -20.83 15.77
N PRO A 760 -3.38 -22.07 15.23
CA PRO A 760 -4.49 -22.68 14.48
C PRO A 760 -5.80 -22.92 15.25
N SER A 761 -5.73 -23.12 16.58
CA SER A 761 -6.86 -23.55 17.42
C SER A 761 -7.55 -22.43 18.22
N ALA A 762 -7.18 -21.16 18.01
CA ALA A 762 -7.65 -20.04 18.83
C ALA A 762 -8.75 -19.19 18.15
N GLY A 763 -9.42 -18.34 18.94
CA GLY A 763 -10.50 -17.43 18.53
C GLY A 763 -10.03 -16.24 17.69
N ILE A 764 -10.83 -15.17 17.64
CA ILE A 764 -10.55 -13.94 16.88
C ILE A 764 -9.25 -13.25 17.35
N GLU A 765 -8.83 -13.47 18.59
CA GLU A 765 -7.58 -12.95 19.15
C GLU A 765 -6.36 -13.42 18.34
N SER A 766 -6.41 -14.67 17.85
CA SER A 766 -5.33 -15.28 17.06
C SER A 766 -5.38 -14.95 15.57
N LEU A 767 -6.52 -14.43 15.09
CA LEU A 767 -6.71 -13.98 13.72
C LEU A 767 -6.01 -12.63 13.53
N ARG A 768 -5.25 -12.51 12.44
CA ARG A 768 -4.55 -11.27 12.09
C ARG A 768 -5.53 -10.21 11.58
N ALA A 769 -5.12 -8.94 11.57
CA ALA A 769 -5.94 -7.86 11.05
C ALA A 769 -6.20 -7.95 9.52
N ILE A 770 -5.25 -8.46 8.71
CA ILE A 770 -5.47 -8.62 7.25
C ILE A 770 -6.64 -9.59 6.97
N PRO A 771 -6.61 -10.87 7.43
CA PRO A 771 -7.71 -11.80 7.15
C PRO A 771 -9.04 -11.37 7.79
N TRP A 772 -9.00 -10.72 8.95
CA TRP A 772 -10.18 -10.17 9.60
C TRP A 772 -10.92 -9.17 8.72
N ILE A 773 -10.22 -8.16 8.22
CA ILE A 773 -10.83 -7.13 7.36
C ILE A 773 -11.17 -7.73 5.99
N PHE A 774 -10.27 -8.53 5.43
CA PHE A 774 -10.45 -9.16 4.13
C PHE A 774 -11.74 -9.99 4.06
N ALA A 775 -11.97 -10.87 5.04
CA ALA A 775 -13.12 -11.77 5.07
C ALA A 775 -14.46 -11.01 5.03
N TRP A 776 -14.58 -9.91 5.80
CA TRP A 776 -15.79 -9.09 5.82
C TRP A 776 -15.94 -8.13 4.64
N THR A 777 -14.82 -7.76 4.00
CA THR A 777 -14.84 -7.00 2.75
C THR A 777 -15.32 -7.86 1.59
N GLN A 778 -14.95 -9.14 1.54
CA GLN A 778 -15.42 -10.08 0.52
C GLN A 778 -16.94 -10.20 0.47
N THR A 779 -17.61 -10.16 1.63
CA THR A 779 -19.07 -10.32 1.73
C THR A 779 -19.84 -9.00 1.70
N ARG A 780 -19.17 -7.88 1.36
CA ARG A 780 -19.75 -6.53 1.33
C ARG A 780 -20.35 -6.06 2.65
N PHE A 781 -19.98 -6.67 3.78
CA PHE A 781 -20.60 -6.36 5.07
C PHE A 781 -19.76 -5.43 5.95
N HIS A 782 -18.44 -5.48 5.81
CA HIS A 782 -17.49 -4.54 6.42
C HIS A 782 -17.64 -4.35 7.95
N LEU A 783 -18.15 -5.36 8.65
CA LEU A 783 -18.40 -5.36 10.10
C LEU A 783 -17.25 -4.78 10.95
N PRO A 784 -15.95 -5.06 10.68
CA PRO A 784 -14.84 -4.54 11.46
C PRO A 784 -14.73 -3.01 11.53
N VAL A 785 -15.32 -2.30 10.56
CA VAL A 785 -15.11 -0.86 10.39
C VAL A 785 -16.15 -0.03 11.12
N TRP A 786 -17.42 -0.46 11.10
CA TRP A 786 -18.54 0.34 11.62
C TRP A 786 -19.09 -0.16 12.95
N LEU A 787 -18.81 -1.40 13.35
CA LEU A 787 -19.35 -1.96 14.59
C LEU A 787 -18.89 -1.14 15.81
N GLY A 788 -19.84 -0.75 16.67
CA GLY A 788 -19.62 0.13 17.82
C GLY A 788 -20.05 1.59 17.60
N PHE A 789 -20.06 2.09 16.35
CA PHE A 789 -20.47 3.48 16.08
C PHE A 789 -21.95 3.72 16.36
N GLY A 790 -22.82 2.80 15.95
CA GLY A 790 -24.27 2.91 16.14
C GLY A 790 -24.66 3.05 17.60
N ALA A 791 -24.20 2.14 18.47
CA ALA A 791 -24.49 2.24 19.90
C ALA A 791 -23.90 3.50 20.53
N ALA A 792 -22.70 3.92 20.13
CA ALA A 792 -22.07 5.13 20.66
C ALA A 792 -22.86 6.40 20.31
N PHE A 793 -23.26 6.56 19.04
CA PHE A 793 -24.10 7.70 18.63
C PHE A 793 -25.46 7.67 19.32
N LYS A 794 -26.13 6.51 19.32
CA LYS A 794 -27.44 6.36 19.96
C LYS A 794 -27.38 6.72 21.45
N HIS A 795 -26.37 6.23 22.16
CA HIS A 795 -26.20 6.49 23.58
C HIS A 795 -26.11 7.98 23.90
N VAL A 796 -25.28 8.73 23.17
CA VAL A 796 -25.11 10.17 23.44
C VAL A 796 -26.30 11.00 23.00
N LEU A 797 -27.01 10.59 21.94
CA LEU A 797 -28.24 11.24 21.50
C LEU A 797 -29.40 11.03 22.48
N ASP A 798 -29.54 9.82 23.02
CA ASP A 798 -30.55 9.50 24.04
C ASP A 798 -30.28 10.23 25.36
N LYS A 799 -29.01 10.47 25.69
CA LYS A 799 -28.59 11.19 26.91
C LYS A 799 -28.90 12.68 26.84
N ASP A 800 -28.62 13.33 25.72
CA ASP A 800 -28.96 14.73 25.47
C ASP A 800 -29.09 14.99 23.97
N ILE A 801 -30.28 15.40 23.53
CA ILE A 801 -30.56 15.67 22.12
C ILE A 801 -29.67 16.77 21.53
N ARG A 802 -29.14 17.67 22.37
CA ARG A 802 -28.20 18.72 21.94
C ARG A 802 -26.87 18.15 21.45
N ASN A 803 -26.52 16.92 21.84
CA ASN A 803 -25.32 16.25 21.37
C ASN A 803 -25.34 16.02 19.85
N LEU A 804 -26.51 15.96 19.20
CA LEU A 804 -26.57 15.90 17.73
C LEU A 804 -25.92 17.14 17.11
N GLN A 805 -26.27 18.31 17.62
CA GLN A 805 -25.70 19.57 17.15
C GLN A 805 -24.20 19.63 17.44
N THR A 806 -23.76 19.16 18.61
CA THR A 806 -22.33 19.06 18.94
C THR A 806 -21.57 18.12 17.99
N LEU A 807 -22.12 16.95 17.66
CA LEU A 807 -21.50 16.01 16.70
C LEU A 807 -21.43 16.60 15.29
N GLN A 808 -22.47 17.31 14.85
CA GLN A 808 -22.47 18.04 13.57
C GLN A 808 -21.45 19.18 13.57
N GLU A 809 -21.29 19.91 14.67
CA GLU A 809 -20.24 20.91 14.83
C GLU A 809 -18.84 20.28 14.76
N MET A 810 -18.63 19.15 15.45
CA MET A 810 -17.38 18.40 15.38
C MET A 810 -17.06 17.98 13.94
N TYR A 811 -18.03 17.46 13.19
CA TYR A 811 -17.84 17.05 11.79
C TYR A 811 -17.50 18.22 10.86
N ASN A 812 -18.05 19.41 11.12
CA ASN A 812 -17.80 20.59 10.30
C ASN A 812 -16.55 21.37 10.68
N GLN A 813 -16.10 21.29 11.95
CA GLN A 813 -15.02 22.14 12.45
C GLN A 813 -13.76 21.37 12.83
N TRP A 814 -13.85 20.08 13.18
CA TRP A 814 -12.71 19.30 13.67
C TRP A 814 -12.24 18.29 12.60
N PRO A 815 -11.07 18.53 11.97
CA PRO A 815 -10.57 17.69 10.88
C PRO A 815 -10.48 16.21 11.24
N PHE A 816 -10.05 15.87 12.45
CA PHE A 816 -9.92 14.47 12.91
C PHE A 816 -11.26 13.74 12.91
N PHE A 817 -12.31 14.38 13.42
CA PHE A 817 -13.64 13.78 13.46
C PHE A 817 -14.20 13.64 12.05
N ARG A 818 -14.05 14.67 11.21
CA ARG A 818 -14.44 14.60 9.78
C ARG A 818 -13.83 13.40 9.07
N VAL A 819 -12.50 13.27 9.06
CA VAL A 819 -11.84 12.18 8.30
C VAL A 819 -12.18 10.79 8.85
N THR A 820 -12.52 10.70 10.14
CA THR A 820 -12.98 9.45 10.76
C THR A 820 -14.36 9.06 10.25
N ILE A 821 -15.30 10.02 10.18
CA ILE A 821 -16.65 9.79 9.64
C ILE A 821 -16.60 9.55 8.12
N ASP A 822 -15.83 10.33 7.36
CA ASP A 822 -15.70 10.18 5.89
C ASP A 822 -15.11 8.81 5.50
N LEU A 823 -14.31 8.19 6.37
CA LEU A 823 -13.83 6.81 6.17
C LEU A 823 -14.97 5.81 6.29
N VAL A 824 -15.75 5.91 7.37
CA VAL A 824 -16.86 4.98 7.63
C VAL A 824 -17.96 5.18 6.59
N GLU A 825 -18.24 6.42 6.16
CA GLU A 825 -19.19 6.72 5.09
C GLU A 825 -18.79 6.09 3.74
N MET A 826 -17.51 6.18 3.37
CA MET A 826 -16.98 5.51 2.18
C MET A 826 -17.13 3.99 2.26
N VAL A 827 -16.89 3.41 3.44
CA VAL A 827 -17.04 1.96 3.63
C VAL A 827 -18.50 1.53 3.54
N PHE A 828 -19.44 2.34 4.06
CA PHE A 828 -20.86 2.11 3.84
C PHE A 828 -21.24 2.22 2.36
N ALA A 829 -20.64 3.14 1.59
CA ALA A 829 -20.86 3.22 0.14
C ALA A 829 -20.32 2.00 -0.63
N LYS A 830 -19.38 1.25 -0.06
CA LYS A 830 -18.89 -0.03 -0.60
C LYS A 830 -19.66 -1.23 -0.04
N GLY A 831 -20.57 -1.04 0.91
CA GLY A 831 -21.25 -2.12 1.61
C GLY A 831 -22.64 -2.40 1.05
N ASP A 832 -23.03 -3.67 1.09
CA ASP A 832 -24.33 -4.15 0.62
C ASP A 832 -24.90 -5.21 1.58
N PRO A 833 -25.90 -4.86 2.41
CA PRO A 833 -26.54 -5.81 3.31
C PRO A 833 -27.42 -6.85 2.59
N GLY A 834 -27.86 -6.60 1.35
CA GLY A 834 -28.57 -7.55 0.50
C GLY A 834 -27.66 -8.68 0.04
N ILE A 835 -26.46 -8.36 -0.44
CA ILE A 835 -25.43 -9.35 -0.74
C ILE A 835 -25.01 -10.09 0.54
N ALA A 836 -24.79 -9.41 1.66
CA ALA A 836 -24.48 -10.09 2.92
C ALA A 836 -25.58 -11.08 3.35
N ALA A 837 -26.86 -10.75 3.09
CA ALA A 837 -27.99 -11.66 3.35
C ALA A 837 -27.99 -12.88 2.41
N LEU A 838 -27.50 -12.75 1.17
CA LEU A 838 -27.31 -13.88 0.26
C LEU A 838 -26.28 -14.87 0.81
N TYR A 839 -25.15 -14.40 1.34
CA TYR A 839 -24.15 -15.25 1.99
C TYR A 839 -24.76 -16.01 3.18
N ASP A 840 -25.52 -15.32 4.03
CA ASP A 840 -26.25 -15.97 5.13
C ASP A 840 -27.21 -17.06 4.63
N LYS A 841 -28.06 -16.74 3.65
CA LYS A 841 -29.05 -17.66 3.08
C LYS A 841 -28.40 -18.92 2.52
N LEU A 842 -27.23 -18.80 1.90
CA LEU A 842 -26.59 -19.91 1.20
C LEU A 842 -25.64 -20.73 2.09
N LEU A 843 -24.95 -20.09 3.04
CA LEU A 843 -23.80 -20.66 3.75
C LEU A 843 -23.99 -20.81 5.25
N VAL A 844 -24.88 -20.02 5.86
CA VAL A 844 -25.09 -20.01 7.32
C VAL A 844 -26.27 -20.92 7.68
N SER A 845 -26.14 -21.64 8.79
CA SER A 845 -27.19 -22.49 9.31
C SER A 845 -28.40 -21.68 9.79
N GLU A 846 -29.62 -22.23 9.63
CA GLU A 846 -30.87 -21.50 9.88
C GLU A 846 -30.99 -20.94 11.31
N ASP A 847 -30.40 -21.62 12.28
CA ASP A 847 -30.39 -21.24 13.69
C ASP A 847 -29.55 -19.97 13.97
N LEU A 848 -28.64 -19.60 13.06
CA LEU A 848 -27.84 -18.38 13.12
C LEU A 848 -28.39 -17.22 12.28
N TRP A 849 -29.42 -17.44 11.47
CA TRP A 849 -29.99 -16.38 10.61
C TRP A 849 -30.54 -15.19 11.41
N SER A 850 -31.09 -15.45 12.60
CA SER A 850 -31.57 -14.40 13.50
C SER A 850 -30.44 -13.48 13.97
N PHE A 851 -29.26 -14.04 14.22
CA PHE A 851 -28.06 -13.30 14.59
C PHE A 851 -27.55 -12.45 13.42
N GLY A 852 -27.44 -13.02 12.22
CA GLY A 852 -27.06 -12.26 11.03
C GLY A 852 -28.04 -11.13 10.69
N LYS A 853 -29.35 -11.36 10.86
CA LYS A 853 -30.39 -10.32 10.72
C LYS A 853 -30.22 -9.21 11.75
N ARG A 854 -29.86 -9.53 13.00
CA ARG A 854 -29.55 -8.54 14.04
C ARG A 854 -28.36 -7.67 13.65
N LEU A 855 -27.30 -8.26 13.10
CA LEU A 855 -26.13 -7.50 12.63
C LEU A 855 -26.48 -6.58 11.45
N ARG A 856 -27.27 -7.04 10.47
CA ARG A 856 -27.74 -6.19 9.37
C ARG A 856 -28.65 -5.05 9.81
N ALA A 857 -29.48 -5.27 10.84
CA ALA A 857 -30.26 -4.19 11.43
C ALA A 857 -29.35 -3.12 12.07
N ASN A 858 -28.29 -3.55 12.77
CA ASN A 858 -27.29 -2.64 13.34
C ASN A 858 -26.53 -1.86 12.25
N TYR A 859 -26.19 -2.52 11.13
CA TYR A 859 -25.61 -1.84 9.95
C TYR A 859 -26.48 -0.68 9.48
N GLU A 860 -27.78 -0.92 9.29
CA GLU A 860 -28.71 0.10 8.78
C GLU A 860 -28.93 1.24 9.79
N GLU A 861 -29.08 0.93 11.07
CA GLU A 861 -29.21 1.93 12.14
C GLU A 861 -27.93 2.79 12.24
N THR A 862 -26.75 2.17 12.19
CA THR A 862 -25.46 2.88 12.23
C THR A 862 -25.30 3.80 11.01
N LYS A 863 -25.64 3.32 9.81
CA LYS A 863 -25.60 4.11 8.58
C LYS A 863 -26.49 5.36 8.67
N GLN A 864 -27.72 5.21 9.17
CA GLN A 864 -28.66 6.31 9.33
C GLN A 864 -28.16 7.35 10.34
N LEU A 865 -27.65 6.90 11.49
CA LEU A 865 -27.09 7.80 12.51
C LEU A 865 -25.85 8.54 12.00
N LEU A 866 -24.98 7.86 11.25
CA LEU A 866 -23.81 8.49 10.64
C LEU A 866 -24.19 9.59 9.66
N LEU A 867 -25.18 9.36 8.79
CA LEU A 867 -25.68 10.37 7.85
C LEU A 867 -26.27 11.60 8.58
N GLN A 868 -26.99 11.37 9.69
CA GLN A 868 -27.49 12.47 10.53
C GLN A 868 -26.36 13.30 11.15
N VAL A 869 -25.28 12.66 11.60
CA VAL A 869 -24.09 13.32 12.16
C VAL A 869 -23.33 14.10 11.07
N ALA A 870 -23.19 13.53 9.88
CA ALA A 870 -22.56 14.20 8.74
C ALA A 870 -23.45 15.32 8.15
N GLY A 871 -24.76 15.29 8.41
CA GLY A 871 -25.73 16.19 7.80
C GLY A 871 -26.00 15.88 6.32
N HIS A 872 -25.74 14.64 5.88
CA HIS A 872 -25.96 14.18 4.52
C HIS A 872 -27.32 13.45 4.41
N LYS A 873 -27.95 13.51 3.24
CA LYS A 873 -29.16 12.74 2.92
C LYS A 873 -28.82 11.36 2.37
N ASP A 874 -27.76 11.29 1.58
CA ASP A 874 -27.27 10.07 0.95
C ASP A 874 -25.78 9.90 1.19
N LEU A 875 -25.30 8.65 1.13
CA LEU A 875 -23.89 8.35 1.21
C LEU A 875 -23.10 9.09 0.12
N LEU A 876 -21.94 9.64 0.53
CA LEU A 876 -21.00 10.39 -0.28
C LEU A 876 -21.63 11.62 -0.96
N GLU A 877 -22.60 12.27 -0.32
CA GLU A 877 -23.17 13.53 -0.83
C GLU A 877 -22.09 14.62 -1.01
N GLY A 878 -21.08 14.63 -0.13
CA GLY A 878 -19.93 15.53 -0.22
C GLY A 878 -18.86 15.15 -1.24
N ASP A 879 -18.90 13.94 -1.83
CA ASP A 879 -17.92 13.46 -2.82
C ASP A 879 -18.59 12.71 -3.98
N PRO A 880 -19.23 13.44 -4.91
CA PRO A 880 -19.93 12.82 -6.04
C PRO A 880 -18.98 12.08 -6.98
N TYR A 881 -17.70 12.48 -7.06
CA TYR A 881 -16.71 11.84 -7.92
C TYR A 881 -16.36 10.45 -7.41
N LEU A 882 -16.16 10.29 -6.11
CA LEU A 882 -15.97 8.97 -5.51
C LEU A 882 -17.24 8.13 -5.66
N LYS A 883 -18.42 8.71 -5.43
CA LYS A 883 -19.71 8.03 -5.56
C LYS A 883 -19.92 7.43 -6.97
N GLN A 884 -19.65 8.22 -8.02
CA GLN A 884 -19.78 7.76 -9.42
C GLN A 884 -18.86 6.56 -9.69
N ARG A 885 -17.60 6.64 -9.25
CA ARG A 885 -16.60 5.59 -9.46
C ARG A 885 -16.99 4.28 -8.77
N LEU A 886 -17.38 4.35 -7.49
CA LEU A 886 -17.81 3.17 -6.75
C LEU A 886 -19.02 2.51 -7.42
N ARG A 887 -20.01 3.31 -7.84
CA ARG A 887 -21.24 2.83 -8.48
C ARG A 887 -21.00 2.14 -9.83
N ILE A 888 -19.99 2.57 -10.59
CA ILE A 888 -19.59 1.90 -11.84
C ILE A 888 -18.96 0.53 -11.55
N ARG A 889 -18.21 0.39 -10.45
CA ARG A 889 -17.57 -0.88 -10.08
C ARG A 889 -18.57 -1.92 -9.59
N ASP A 890 -19.65 -1.47 -8.94
CA ASP A 890 -20.55 -2.34 -8.19
C ASP A 890 -21.13 -3.47 -9.04
N SER A 891 -21.55 -3.22 -10.28
CA SER A 891 -22.09 -4.27 -11.18
C SER A 891 -21.12 -5.44 -11.36
N TYR A 892 -19.84 -5.17 -11.59
CA TYR A 892 -18.82 -6.22 -11.75
C TYR A 892 -18.60 -6.98 -10.44
N ILE A 893 -18.54 -6.25 -9.32
CA ILE A 893 -18.25 -6.85 -8.02
C ILE A 893 -19.42 -7.69 -7.54
N THR A 894 -20.66 -7.25 -7.79
CA THR A 894 -21.88 -7.98 -7.44
C THR A 894 -21.97 -9.31 -8.18
N ALA A 895 -21.67 -9.34 -9.48
CA ALA A 895 -21.57 -10.60 -10.23
C ALA A 895 -20.54 -11.56 -9.62
N LEU A 896 -19.36 -11.04 -9.24
CA LEU A 896 -18.33 -11.83 -8.55
C LEU A 896 -18.77 -12.28 -7.14
N ASN A 897 -19.53 -11.47 -6.42
CA ASN A 897 -20.04 -11.80 -5.08
C ASN A 897 -21.06 -12.95 -5.14
N VAL A 898 -21.98 -12.92 -6.08
CA VAL A 898 -22.94 -14.01 -6.30
C VAL A 898 -22.20 -15.28 -6.70
N CYS A 899 -21.27 -15.17 -7.66
CA CYS A 899 -20.41 -16.29 -8.06
C CYS A 899 -19.67 -16.91 -6.87
N GLN A 900 -19.08 -16.09 -6.02
CA GLN A 900 -18.35 -16.54 -4.83
C GLN A 900 -19.27 -17.27 -3.84
N ALA A 901 -20.45 -16.73 -3.53
CA ALA A 901 -21.36 -17.32 -2.55
C ALA A 901 -21.84 -18.72 -3.00
N TYR A 902 -22.24 -18.87 -4.26
CA TYR A 902 -22.64 -20.17 -4.81
C TYR A 902 -21.46 -21.14 -4.94
N THR A 903 -20.27 -20.65 -5.29
CA THR A 903 -19.05 -21.47 -5.34
C THR A 903 -18.69 -22.01 -3.95
N LEU A 904 -18.76 -21.17 -2.91
CA LEU A 904 -18.56 -21.59 -1.52
C LEU A 904 -19.60 -22.63 -1.09
N LYS A 905 -20.87 -22.47 -1.49
CA LYS A 905 -21.91 -23.46 -1.20
C LYS A 905 -21.58 -24.81 -1.82
N ARG A 906 -21.17 -24.83 -3.09
CA ARG A 906 -20.74 -26.05 -3.80
C ARG A 906 -19.51 -26.71 -3.18
N ILE A 907 -18.59 -25.90 -2.65
CA ILE A 907 -17.38 -26.40 -1.96
C ILE A 907 -17.73 -27.01 -0.59
N ARG A 908 -18.60 -26.36 0.18
CA ARG A 908 -18.87 -26.71 1.58
C ARG A 908 -19.97 -27.77 1.75
N ASP A 909 -20.91 -27.86 0.80
CA ASP A 909 -22.02 -28.83 0.85
C ASP A 909 -22.00 -29.76 -0.39
N PRO A 910 -21.40 -30.96 -0.27
CA PRO A 910 -21.41 -31.97 -1.33
C PRO A 910 -22.81 -32.48 -1.69
N GLY A 911 -23.82 -32.27 -0.83
CA GLY A 911 -25.21 -32.63 -1.09
C GLY A 911 -25.94 -31.64 -2.00
N PHE A 912 -25.37 -30.45 -2.24
CA PHE A 912 -25.91 -29.46 -3.16
C PHE A 912 -25.70 -29.91 -4.61
N GLN A 913 -26.66 -30.68 -5.13
CA GLN A 913 -26.64 -31.13 -6.52
C GLN A 913 -26.99 -29.99 -7.47
N VAL A 914 -26.12 -29.80 -8.46
CA VAL A 914 -26.29 -28.83 -9.52
C VAL A 914 -26.35 -29.60 -10.84
N ASN A 915 -27.29 -29.24 -11.71
CA ASN A 915 -27.41 -29.84 -13.04
C ASN A 915 -26.66 -28.95 -14.04
N PRO A 916 -25.39 -29.26 -14.37
CA PRO A 916 -24.65 -28.47 -15.35
C PRO A 916 -25.33 -28.57 -16.72
N GLY A 917 -25.50 -27.42 -17.36
CA GLY A 917 -25.87 -27.31 -18.76
C GLY A 917 -24.76 -27.81 -19.68
N PRO A 918 -25.00 -27.83 -21.00
CA PRO A 918 -23.95 -28.13 -21.97
C PRO A 918 -22.84 -27.07 -21.90
N HIS A 919 -21.59 -27.47 -22.13
CA HIS A 919 -20.46 -26.56 -22.23
C HIS A 919 -20.71 -25.52 -23.33
N LEU A 920 -20.61 -24.24 -22.99
CA LEU A 920 -20.93 -23.11 -23.85
C LEU A 920 -19.69 -22.61 -24.60
N SER A 921 -18.50 -22.67 -23.98
CA SER A 921 -17.28 -22.19 -24.62
C SER A 921 -16.89 -23.01 -25.85
N LYS A 922 -16.61 -22.31 -26.95
CA LYS A 922 -16.19 -22.90 -28.24
C LYS A 922 -14.67 -22.86 -28.46
N ASP A 923 -13.88 -22.56 -27.42
CA ASP A 923 -12.42 -22.50 -27.54
C ASP A 923 -11.88 -23.82 -28.12
N VAL A 924 -10.99 -23.71 -29.11
CA VAL A 924 -10.45 -24.85 -29.86
C VAL A 924 -9.41 -25.55 -28.98
N MET A 925 -9.88 -26.28 -27.98
CA MET A 925 -9.11 -27.30 -27.28
C MET A 925 -9.66 -28.66 -27.72
N ASP A 926 -8.78 -29.54 -28.21
CA ASP A 926 -9.09 -30.87 -28.76
C ASP A 926 -10.34 -31.51 -28.12
N ILE A 927 -11.34 -31.76 -28.97
CA ILE A 927 -12.74 -32.20 -28.72
C ILE A 927 -12.85 -33.50 -27.87
N GLY A 928 -11.74 -34.07 -27.41
CA GLY A 928 -11.68 -35.29 -26.60
C GLY A 928 -11.30 -35.13 -25.12
N LYS A 929 -10.99 -33.93 -24.58
CA LYS A 929 -10.51 -33.80 -23.17
C LYS A 929 -11.08 -32.61 -22.35
N PRO A 930 -12.40 -32.43 -22.20
CA PRO A 930 -12.94 -31.18 -21.64
C PRO A 930 -12.69 -30.98 -20.13
N ALA A 931 -12.58 -32.04 -19.34
CA ALA A 931 -12.36 -31.94 -17.88
C ALA A 931 -10.91 -32.18 -17.44
N SER A 932 -10.09 -32.85 -18.26
CA SER A 932 -8.79 -33.38 -17.80
C SER A 932 -7.67 -32.34 -17.71
N GLU A 933 -7.79 -31.18 -18.35
CA GLU A 933 -6.74 -30.15 -18.34
C GLU A 933 -6.93 -29.10 -17.25
N LEU A 934 -8.16 -28.77 -16.87
CA LEU A 934 -8.44 -27.94 -15.68
C LEU A 934 -7.94 -28.63 -14.39
N VAL A 935 -8.10 -29.96 -14.31
CA VAL A 935 -7.48 -30.81 -13.27
C VAL A 935 -5.94 -30.79 -13.32
N LYS A 936 -5.33 -30.53 -14.49
CA LYS A 936 -3.86 -30.41 -14.61
C LYS A 936 -3.34 -29.03 -14.19
N LEU A 937 -4.19 -28.00 -14.08
CA LEU A 937 -3.73 -26.65 -13.73
C LEU A 937 -3.43 -26.52 -12.23
N ASN A 938 -4.12 -27.28 -11.37
CA ASN A 938 -3.85 -27.40 -9.95
C ASN A 938 -4.02 -28.87 -9.49
N THR A 939 -3.05 -29.73 -9.83
CA THR A 939 -3.08 -31.17 -9.53
C THR A 939 -3.07 -31.52 -8.04
N THR A 940 -2.88 -30.52 -7.17
CA THR A 940 -2.86 -30.63 -5.71
C THR A 940 -4.15 -30.19 -5.05
N SER A 941 -5.15 -29.72 -5.80
CA SER A 941 -6.43 -29.28 -5.22
C SER A 941 -7.20 -30.45 -4.60
N GLU A 942 -7.70 -30.27 -3.39
CA GLU A 942 -8.61 -31.22 -2.71
C GLU A 942 -10.08 -31.01 -3.12
N TYR A 943 -10.37 -29.94 -3.87
CA TYR A 943 -11.73 -29.58 -4.29
C TYR A 943 -12.07 -30.13 -5.68
N ALA A 944 -13.37 -30.14 -6.01
CA ALA A 944 -13.79 -30.52 -7.36
C ALA A 944 -13.14 -29.59 -8.41
N PRO A 945 -12.78 -30.10 -9.59
CA PRO A 945 -11.95 -29.38 -10.55
C PRO A 945 -12.55 -28.02 -10.92
N GLY A 946 -11.73 -26.97 -10.89
CA GLY A 946 -12.08 -25.59 -11.26
C GLY A 946 -12.76 -24.75 -10.17
N LEU A 947 -13.34 -25.35 -9.12
CA LEU A 947 -14.00 -24.57 -8.05
C LEU A 947 -13.03 -23.71 -7.25
N GLU A 948 -11.83 -24.23 -6.96
CA GLU A 948 -10.79 -23.47 -6.26
C GLU A 948 -10.33 -22.27 -7.09
N ASP A 949 -10.08 -22.47 -8.38
CA ASP A 949 -9.62 -21.42 -9.29
C ASP A 949 -10.69 -20.33 -9.45
N THR A 950 -11.95 -20.72 -9.64
CA THR A 950 -13.09 -19.79 -9.63
C THR A 950 -13.14 -18.98 -8.34
N LEU A 951 -13.01 -19.63 -7.18
CA LEU A 951 -13.05 -18.93 -5.89
C LEU A 951 -11.86 -17.98 -5.73
N ILE A 952 -10.65 -18.37 -6.12
CA ILE A 952 -9.47 -17.47 -6.12
C ILE A 952 -9.70 -16.25 -7.00
N LEU A 953 -10.25 -16.43 -8.22
CA LEU A 953 -10.56 -15.33 -9.13
C LEU A 953 -11.58 -14.36 -8.52
N THR A 954 -12.66 -14.87 -7.91
CA THR A 954 -13.63 -14.01 -7.22
C THR A 954 -12.98 -13.23 -6.08
N MET A 955 -12.17 -13.88 -5.25
CA MET A 955 -11.49 -13.22 -4.13
C MET A 955 -10.58 -12.09 -4.59
N LYS A 956 -9.83 -12.33 -5.67
CA LYS A 956 -8.96 -11.35 -6.32
C LYS A 956 -9.74 -10.19 -6.92
N GLY A 957 -10.79 -10.47 -7.70
CA GLY A 957 -11.60 -9.44 -8.36
C GLY A 957 -12.34 -8.57 -7.35
N ILE A 958 -13.01 -9.16 -6.35
CA ILE A 958 -13.71 -8.41 -5.29
C ILE A 958 -12.72 -7.52 -4.53
N ALA A 959 -11.52 -8.03 -4.20
CA ALA A 959 -10.48 -7.24 -3.54
C ALA A 959 -10.00 -6.07 -4.40
N ALA A 960 -9.80 -6.28 -5.70
CA ALA A 960 -9.38 -5.24 -6.64
C ALA A 960 -10.45 -4.14 -6.82
N GLY A 961 -11.74 -4.49 -6.80
CA GLY A 961 -12.83 -3.52 -6.88
C GLY A 961 -13.08 -2.77 -5.57
N MET A 962 -12.98 -3.47 -4.45
CA MET A 962 -13.17 -2.91 -3.10
C MET A 962 -11.99 -2.05 -2.65
N GLN A 963 -10.76 -2.33 -3.09
CA GLN A 963 -9.54 -1.61 -2.71
C GLN A 963 -9.43 -1.44 -1.18
N ASN A 964 -9.19 -0.22 -0.70
CA ASN A 964 -9.08 0.09 0.72
C ASN A 964 -10.43 0.15 1.45
N THR A 965 -10.51 -0.46 2.64
CA THR A 965 -11.66 -0.39 3.56
C THR A 965 -11.21 0.07 4.95
N GLY A 966 -10.80 -0.85 5.83
CA GLY A 966 -10.49 -0.63 7.26
C GLY A 966 -9.04 -0.79 7.67
#